data_AF-A0AA95GIT0-F1
#
_entry.id   AF-A0AA95GIT0-F1
#
_cell.length_a   1.000
_cell.length_b   1.000
_cell.length_c   1.000
_cell.angle_alpha   90.00
_cell.angle_beta   90.00
_cell.angle_gamma   90.00
#
_symmetry.space_group_name_H-M   'P 1'
#
loop_
_entity.id
_entity.type
_entity.pdbx_description
1 polymer ?
#
loop_
_entity_poly.entity_id
_entity_poly.type
_entity_poly.pdbx_seq_one_letter_code
_entity_poly.pdbx_strand_id
1 'polypeptide(L)'
;MYGRRYLKDDVGNLTLAPVLIRERLYHLKTQGLGGMGSKMADKFWSGSSNVFLTGSTTEKLNALTELLANRKSNYVINLSGVNLSDMDLSALFNGETNLSLANLSGANLAKATLQKVNLKDAKLLQTNLIGAKMNGSNLANAKLKGVKMQEADLTEVILTSAKMMEADLTKAILTGAKMTGADLTKAKLMNANLAQAHLADVRLVEANLKGANLNGANLNGANLKEVNLSHADLVGAKMDDSELDNAILIEANLTSVNLIRTKLRLTNFTSANLTNAELVDAKLVQTNLTNANLTRANLTNAYLGEVTLAKANLTEANLEGASLEQVDLTDVNLTGANLTNADLIGIDFRRANLTNTNLTGANLTGASLINVDLSSAILKELTINSANFSGASLNDTLSISLPEIWNDENLDIILNHFNNQNSLLTSINSIDEKYNKLKIKLACQLITSLEKSNANLVDVTLPLLDIFGKTPFMTNEYISRFVNTLTSNYLKNLSPALLSLLENRSTITNLFLNYFDQHPHLMVSSEINSNFIQVLLAARTQGIDAAHSLYQEYLNMFEIQQQLKHEEIKEIFGDYKGNAEWSDNNAQNFLLLSTTPNRVLVASENILSQMLHPDLDTKWDHVYLFQDGKCLSPSEYSLKQCYNESFPLFAPHFSYSLNQSKFYKLIESLDLGDKLKPLFMDATKSKAYATKLVDDTSQQELSEIFSRVLDLKQGYILKEENYNRIMELYDLTSSTDREKAEYLFSLSAVFTRYSSSAIFGTEEHSPLMLRYYAYALMEKAHTIYPTLLGQDKFIDWKNRLLGTDKAFTCTAVLSNIMTDYAIKHYNDVLKTIQPPTWG
;
A
#
# COMPACT_ATOMS: atom_id res chain seq x y z
N MET A 1 -59.30 -16.74 -8.37
CA MET A 1 -59.59 -18.10 -8.88
C MET A 1 -59.55 -18.07 -10.41
N TYR A 2 -58.60 -18.77 -11.02
CA TYR A 2 -58.40 -18.82 -12.48
C TYR A 2 -58.96 -20.15 -13.02
N GLY A 3 -59.77 -20.09 -14.07
CA GLY A 3 -60.06 -21.24 -14.95
C GLY A 3 -59.07 -21.28 -16.11
N ARG A 4 -59.18 -22.26 -17.02
CA ARG A 4 -58.39 -22.34 -18.25
C ARG A 4 -59.32 -22.41 -19.47
N ARG A 5 -59.00 -21.71 -20.55
CA ARG A 5 -59.69 -21.77 -21.85
C ARG A 5 -58.65 -21.81 -22.97
N TYR A 6 -58.94 -22.55 -24.04
CA TYR A 6 -58.14 -22.48 -25.25
C TYR A 6 -58.44 -21.20 -26.02
N LEU A 7 -57.41 -20.40 -26.29
CA LEU A 7 -57.45 -19.21 -27.15
C LEU A 7 -56.53 -19.43 -28.35
N LYS A 8 -56.85 -18.84 -29.50
CA LYS A 8 -55.90 -18.81 -30.62
C LYS A 8 -54.86 -17.74 -30.37
N ASP A 9 -53.58 -18.06 -30.54
CA ASP A 9 -52.49 -17.09 -30.52
C ASP A 9 -52.44 -16.25 -31.82
N ASP A 10 -51.50 -15.31 -31.89
CA ASP A 10 -51.33 -14.37 -33.01
C ASP A 10 -51.01 -15.07 -34.35
N VAL A 11 -50.73 -16.39 -34.32
CA VAL A 11 -50.46 -17.23 -35.49
C VAL A 11 -51.57 -18.28 -35.71
N GLY A 12 -52.64 -18.24 -34.92
CA GLY A 12 -53.85 -19.06 -35.07
C GLY A 12 -53.86 -20.37 -34.28
N ASN A 13 -52.85 -20.68 -33.46
CA ASN A 13 -52.75 -21.93 -32.70
C ASN A 13 -53.50 -21.88 -31.37
N LEU A 14 -54.19 -22.97 -31.01
CA LEU A 14 -54.92 -23.06 -29.76
C LEU A 14 -53.97 -23.26 -28.57
N THR A 15 -53.83 -22.23 -27.73
CA THR A 15 -53.03 -22.22 -26.51
C THR A 15 -53.92 -22.13 -25.27
N LEU A 16 -53.53 -22.84 -24.21
CA LEU A 16 -54.30 -22.92 -22.98
C LEU A 16 -54.00 -21.69 -22.10
N ALA A 17 -54.89 -20.70 -22.10
CA ALA A 17 -54.72 -19.46 -21.35
C ALA A 17 -55.53 -19.47 -20.04
N PRO A 18 -54.99 -18.90 -18.94
CA PRO A 18 -55.76 -18.67 -17.73
C PRO A 18 -56.84 -17.62 -18.00
N VAL A 19 -58.09 -17.97 -17.71
CA VAL A 19 -59.26 -17.09 -17.84
C VAL A 19 -59.80 -16.86 -16.44
N LEU A 20 -60.11 -15.62 -16.09
CA LEU A 20 -60.70 -15.34 -14.77
C LEU A 20 -62.04 -16.07 -14.68
N ILE A 21 -62.34 -16.74 -13.57
CA ILE A 21 -63.63 -17.45 -13.39
C ILE A 21 -64.84 -16.54 -13.70
N ARG A 22 -64.70 -15.23 -13.48
CA ARG A 22 -65.68 -14.20 -13.84
C ARG A 22 -65.96 -14.08 -15.34
N GLU A 23 -64.95 -14.21 -16.20
CA GLU A 23 -65.08 -14.14 -17.66
C GLU A 23 -65.80 -15.39 -18.18
N ARG A 24 -65.52 -16.55 -17.57
CA ARG A 24 -66.23 -17.80 -17.84
C ARG A 24 -67.70 -17.73 -17.41
N LEU A 25 -68.00 -17.13 -16.25
CA LEU A 25 -69.36 -16.92 -15.75
C LEU A 25 -70.14 -15.89 -16.60
N TYR A 26 -69.50 -14.83 -17.10
CA TYR A 26 -70.13 -13.88 -18.03
C TYR A 26 -70.46 -14.52 -19.38
N HIS A 27 -69.57 -15.34 -19.93
CA HIS A 27 -69.81 -16.08 -21.17
C HIS A 27 -70.98 -17.07 -21.05
N LEU A 28 -71.18 -17.64 -19.85
CA LEU A 28 -72.34 -18.46 -19.51
C LEU A 28 -73.64 -17.62 -19.38
N LYS A 29 -73.53 -16.37 -18.94
CA LYS A 29 -74.66 -15.42 -18.85
C LYS A 29 -75.12 -14.90 -20.23
N THR A 30 -74.18 -14.58 -21.13
CA THR A 30 -74.50 -13.97 -22.44
C THR A 30 -74.92 -14.97 -23.51
N GLN A 31 -74.58 -16.26 -23.37
CA GLN A 31 -75.01 -17.31 -24.30
C GLN A 31 -76.32 -18.02 -23.91
N GLY A 32 -77.06 -17.51 -22.92
CA GLY A 32 -78.44 -17.94 -22.66
C GLY A 32 -78.62 -19.41 -22.22
N LEU A 33 -77.60 -20.04 -21.63
CA LEU A 33 -77.72 -21.40 -21.09
C LEU A 33 -78.38 -21.33 -19.70
N GLY A 34 -79.71 -21.41 -19.67
CA GLY A 34 -80.53 -21.35 -18.45
C GLY A 34 -80.29 -22.55 -17.51
N GLY A 35 -79.55 -22.33 -16.43
CA GLY A 35 -79.32 -23.33 -15.38
C GLY A 35 -78.84 -22.68 -14.07
N MET A 36 -78.64 -23.48 -13.00
CA MET A 36 -78.24 -23.01 -11.65
C MET A 36 -77.06 -22.02 -11.65
N GLY A 37 -76.15 -22.12 -12.63
CA GLY A 37 -75.04 -21.19 -12.82
C GLY A 37 -75.44 -19.74 -13.10
N SER A 38 -76.56 -19.47 -13.80
CA SER A 38 -77.02 -18.10 -14.06
C SER A 38 -77.65 -17.46 -12.81
N LYS A 39 -78.40 -18.24 -12.02
CA LYS A 39 -78.98 -17.79 -10.73
C LYS A 39 -77.91 -17.56 -9.65
N MET A 40 -76.83 -18.34 -9.68
CA MET A 40 -75.68 -18.13 -8.78
C MET A 40 -74.86 -16.90 -9.22
N ALA A 41 -74.75 -16.63 -10.52
CA ALA A 41 -74.17 -15.40 -11.03
C ALA A 41 -74.97 -14.17 -10.56
N ASP A 42 -76.30 -14.15 -10.68
CA ASP A 42 -77.12 -12.99 -10.27
C ASP A 42 -77.09 -12.70 -8.77
N LYS A 43 -76.91 -13.72 -7.91
CA LYS A 43 -76.80 -13.55 -6.44
C LYS A 43 -75.44 -12.99 -5.98
N PHE A 44 -74.39 -13.15 -6.79
CA PHE A 44 -73.04 -12.62 -6.53
C PHE A 44 -72.73 -11.32 -7.31
N TRP A 45 -73.58 -10.92 -8.28
CA TRP A 45 -73.34 -9.76 -9.16
C TRP A 45 -73.98 -8.45 -8.70
N SER A 46 -74.92 -8.48 -7.76
CA SER A 46 -75.61 -7.29 -7.26
C SER A 46 -74.73 -6.53 -6.27
N GLY A 47 -73.83 -5.67 -6.75
CA GLY A 47 -73.09 -4.77 -5.86
C GLY A 47 -71.82 -4.09 -6.38
N SER A 48 -71.34 -4.39 -7.58
CA SER A 48 -70.17 -3.67 -8.14
C SER A 48 -70.36 -3.34 -9.61
N SER A 49 -70.17 -2.06 -9.92
CA SER A 49 -70.08 -1.41 -11.24
C SER A 49 -69.01 -2.02 -12.14
N ASN A 50 -69.20 -3.25 -12.60
CA ASN A 50 -68.18 -3.94 -13.40
C ASN A 50 -68.47 -3.74 -14.89
N VAL A 51 -67.56 -3.03 -15.57
CA VAL A 51 -67.62 -2.74 -17.00
C VAL A 51 -67.15 -3.96 -17.79
N PHE A 52 -68.00 -4.49 -18.67
CA PHE A 52 -67.61 -5.52 -19.64
C PHE A 52 -67.29 -4.87 -20.99
N LEU A 53 -66.01 -4.83 -21.33
CA LEU A 53 -65.52 -4.35 -22.62
C LEU A 53 -65.21 -5.55 -23.51
N THR A 54 -66.16 -5.95 -24.36
CA THR A 54 -65.97 -6.98 -25.40
C THR A 54 -66.06 -6.35 -26.79
N GLY A 55 -65.44 -6.96 -27.79
CA GLY A 55 -65.42 -6.44 -29.17
C GLY A 55 -64.10 -5.77 -29.57
N SER A 56 -64.12 -5.10 -30.72
CA SER A 56 -63.05 -4.30 -31.31
C SER A 56 -62.64 -3.12 -30.41
N THR A 57 -61.46 -2.55 -30.64
CA THR A 57 -60.96 -1.36 -29.92
C THR A 57 -61.97 -0.21 -29.93
N THR A 58 -62.61 0.04 -31.06
CA THR A 58 -63.64 1.09 -31.22
C THR A 58 -64.89 0.79 -30.40
N GLU A 59 -65.37 -0.45 -30.37
CA GLU A 59 -66.53 -0.84 -29.55
C GLU A 59 -66.24 -0.68 -28.06
N LYS A 60 -65.05 -1.08 -27.61
CA LYS A 60 -64.60 -0.87 -26.23
C LYS A 60 -64.51 0.62 -25.89
N LEU A 61 -63.99 1.44 -26.80
CA LEU A 61 -63.83 2.88 -26.61
C LEU A 61 -65.19 3.59 -26.48
N ASN A 62 -66.15 3.24 -27.35
CA ASN A 62 -67.50 3.79 -27.31
C ASN A 62 -68.22 3.39 -26.01
N ALA A 63 -68.14 2.11 -25.62
CA ALA A 63 -68.71 1.63 -24.36
C ALA A 63 -68.09 2.33 -23.14
N LEU A 64 -66.78 2.58 -23.16
CA LEU A 64 -66.08 3.30 -22.09
C LEU A 64 -66.52 4.77 -22.04
N THR A 65 -66.65 5.42 -23.21
CA THR A 65 -67.10 6.82 -23.34
C THR A 65 -68.50 7.01 -22.78
N GLU A 66 -69.42 6.12 -23.16
CA GLU A 66 -70.81 6.16 -22.68
C GLU A 66 -70.89 5.91 -21.17
N LEU A 67 -70.08 4.99 -20.65
CA LEU A 67 -70.03 4.71 -19.22
C LEU A 67 -69.48 5.88 -18.41
N LEU A 68 -68.46 6.56 -18.93
CA LEU A 68 -67.89 7.75 -18.32
C LEU A 68 -68.82 8.96 -18.40
N ALA A 69 -69.58 9.11 -19.50
CA ALA A 69 -70.59 10.16 -19.66
C ALA A 69 -71.77 10.00 -18.68
N ASN A 70 -72.16 8.76 -18.37
CA ASN A 70 -73.31 8.44 -17.51
C ASN A 70 -72.95 8.32 -16.01
N ARG A 71 -71.74 8.71 -15.60
CA ARG A 71 -71.31 8.59 -14.21
C ARG A 71 -72.09 9.52 -13.28
N LYS A 72 -72.62 8.98 -12.18
CA LYS A 72 -73.19 9.79 -11.09
C LYS A 72 -72.05 10.43 -10.28
N SER A 73 -72.21 11.69 -9.89
CA SER A 73 -71.30 12.35 -8.95
C SER A 73 -71.14 11.49 -7.69
N ASN A 74 -69.90 11.17 -7.31
CA ASN A 74 -69.48 10.36 -6.14
C ASN A 74 -69.29 8.85 -6.35
N TYR A 75 -69.33 8.33 -7.59
CA TYR A 75 -69.09 6.91 -7.83
C TYR A 75 -67.74 6.65 -8.52
N VAL A 76 -66.84 5.91 -7.85
CA VAL A 76 -65.54 5.48 -8.43
C VAL A 76 -65.80 4.37 -9.45
N ILE A 77 -65.43 4.60 -10.70
CA ILE A 77 -65.57 3.58 -11.74
C ILE A 77 -64.50 2.49 -11.51
N ASN A 78 -64.93 1.24 -11.44
CA ASN A 78 -64.04 0.09 -11.24
C ASN A 78 -63.73 -0.59 -12.58
N LEU A 79 -62.53 -0.32 -13.10
CA LEU A 79 -61.94 -0.92 -14.29
C LEU A 79 -60.80 -1.89 -13.94
N SER A 80 -60.84 -2.46 -12.72
CA SER A 80 -59.78 -3.33 -12.25
C SER A 80 -59.63 -4.61 -13.08
N GLY A 81 -58.41 -4.88 -13.53
CA GLY A 81 -58.07 -6.04 -14.36
C GLY A 81 -58.63 -6.01 -15.78
N VAL A 82 -59.13 -4.86 -16.25
CA VAL A 82 -59.65 -4.71 -17.62
C VAL A 82 -58.50 -4.58 -18.61
N ASN A 83 -58.66 -5.14 -19.82
CA ASN A 83 -57.70 -4.97 -20.91
C ASN A 83 -58.05 -3.76 -21.79
N LEU A 84 -57.22 -2.73 -21.67
CA LEU A 84 -57.28 -1.43 -22.32
C LEU A 84 -56.02 -1.15 -23.16
N SER A 85 -55.29 -2.19 -23.56
CA SER A 85 -54.04 -2.05 -24.32
C SER A 85 -54.28 -1.38 -25.67
N ASP A 86 -53.32 -0.56 -26.10
CA ASP A 86 -53.28 0.11 -27.41
C ASP A 86 -54.49 1.01 -27.71
N MET A 87 -55.28 1.36 -26.68
CA MET A 87 -56.43 2.27 -26.81
C MET A 87 -56.01 3.73 -26.67
N ASP A 88 -56.66 4.64 -27.40
CA ASP A 88 -56.57 6.08 -27.13
C ASP A 88 -57.58 6.50 -26.06
N LEU A 89 -57.05 6.83 -24.89
CA LEU A 89 -57.78 7.15 -23.67
C LEU A 89 -57.53 8.60 -23.21
N SER A 90 -56.83 9.40 -24.02
CA SER A 90 -56.37 10.75 -23.68
C SER A 90 -57.51 11.71 -23.30
N ALA A 91 -58.67 11.59 -23.96
CA ALA A 91 -59.84 12.43 -23.71
C ALA A 91 -60.84 11.86 -22.68
N LEU A 92 -60.64 10.62 -22.22
CA LEU A 92 -61.67 9.89 -21.47
C LEU A 92 -61.61 10.08 -19.96
N PHE A 93 -60.41 10.20 -19.38
CA PHE A 93 -60.29 10.19 -17.93
C PHE A 93 -60.28 11.59 -17.31
N ASN A 94 -61.25 11.81 -16.43
CA ASN A 94 -61.40 13.01 -15.60
C ASN A 94 -61.83 12.63 -14.15
N GLY A 95 -60.93 12.12 -13.32
CA GLY A 95 -61.18 11.94 -11.87
C GLY A 95 -60.90 10.55 -11.30
N GLU A 96 -61.46 10.27 -10.12
CA GLU A 96 -61.17 9.07 -9.31
C GLU A 96 -61.70 7.78 -9.96
N THR A 97 -60.79 6.97 -10.49
CA THR A 97 -61.08 5.68 -11.16
C THR A 97 -60.17 4.60 -10.56
N ASN A 98 -60.69 3.38 -10.42
CA ASN A 98 -59.89 2.22 -10.04
C ASN A 98 -59.48 1.41 -11.28
N LEU A 99 -58.24 1.55 -11.69
CA LEU A 99 -57.56 0.83 -12.78
C LEU A 99 -56.55 -0.20 -12.25
N SER A 100 -56.66 -0.63 -10.99
CA SER A 100 -55.73 -1.61 -10.43
C SER A 100 -55.72 -2.91 -11.24
N LEU A 101 -54.56 -3.55 -11.42
CA LEU A 101 -54.39 -4.76 -12.23
C LEU A 101 -54.75 -4.62 -13.74
N ALA A 102 -55.18 -3.45 -14.22
CA ALA A 102 -55.56 -3.25 -15.61
C ALA A 102 -54.36 -3.40 -16.55
N ASN A 103 -54.61 -3.78 -17.81
CA ASN A 103 -53.61 -3.76 -18.87
C ASN A 103 -53.80 -2.52 -19.73
N LEU A 104 -52.89 -1.56 -19.61
CA LEU A 104 -52.83 -0.29 -20.34
C LEU A 104 -51.59 -0.23 -21.26
N SER A 105 -50.96 -1.39 -21.53
CA SER A 105 -49.77 -1.46 -22.36
C SER A 105 -50.03 -0.83 -23.72
N GLY A 106 -49.15 0.07 -24.18
CA GLY A 106 -49.29 0.80 -25.45
C GLY A 106 -50.41 1.84 -25.51
N ALA A 107 -51.24 1.99 -24.47
CA ALA A 107 -52.36 2.94 -24.48
C ALA A 107 -51.86 4.40 -24.53
N ASN A 108 -52.68 5.28 -25.13
CA ASN A 108 -52.45 6.72 -25.14
C ASN A 108 -53.28 7.43 -24.07
N LEU A 109 -52.62 7.97 -23.06
CA LEU A 109 -53.16 8.74 -21.94
C LEU A 109 -52.49 10.12 -21.84
N ALA A 110 -51.94 10.63 -22.95
CA ALA A 110 -51.28 11.93 -22.97
C ALA A 110 -52.25 13.02 -22.50
N LYS A 111 -51.79 13.89 -21.59
CA LYS A 111 -52.54 15.00 -20.99
C LYS A 111 -53.81 14.59 -20.23
N ALA A 112 -54.03 13.30 -19.99
CA ALA A 112 -55.18 12.80 -19.25
C ALA A 112 -55.16 13.30 -17.79
N THR A 113 -56.34 13.45 -17.18
CA THR A 113 -56.46 13.82 -15.76
C THR A 113 -56.70 12.57 -14.91
N LEU A 114 -55.62 12.07 -14.30
CA LEU A 114 -55.54 10.83 -13.53
C LEU A 114 -55.24 11.08 -12.05
N GLN A 115 -55.68 12.23 -11.52
CA GLN A 115 -55.47 12.59 -10.12
C GLN A 115 -56.14 11.56 -9.19
N LYS A 116 -55.39 11.08 -8.19
CA LYS A 116 -55.84 10.08 -7.20
C LYS A 116 -56.36 8.77 -7.79
N VAL A 117 -56.09 8.48 -9.06
CA VAL A 117 -56.46 7.22 -9.70
C VAL A 117 -55.67 6.07 -9.07
N ASN A 118 -56.32 4.94 -8.86
CA ASN A 118 -55.66 3.72 -8.39
C ASN A 118 -55.23 2.87 -9.59
N LEU A 119 -53.93 2.77 -9.83
CA LEU A 119 -53.23 2.01 -10.87
C LEU A 119 -52.33 0.92 -10.26
N LYS A 120 -52.57 0.56 -8.99
CA LYS A 120 -51.76 -0.44 -8.28
C LYS A 120 -51.74 -1.77 -9.06
N ASP A 121 -50.55 -2.37 -9.18
CA ASP A 121 -50.31 -3.64 -9.89
C ASP A 121 -50.70 -3.63 -11.39
N ALA A 122 -50.99 -2.46 -11.99
CA ALA A 122 -51.36 -2.35 -13.41
C ALA A 122 -50.15 -2.56 -14.35
N LYS A 123 -50.43 -2.93 -15.60
CA LYS A 123 -49.43 -3.02 -16.68
C LYS A 123 -49.53 -1.79 -17.58
N LEU A 124 -48.49 -0.97 -17.59
CA LEU A 124 -48.37 0.27 -18.36
C LEU A 124 -47.11 0.25 -19.26
N LEU A 125 -46.82 -0.92 -19.84
CA LEU A 125 -45.66 -1.10 -20.72
C LEU A 125 -45.78 -0.16 -21.92
N GLN A 126 -44.79 0.72 -22.12
CA GLN A 126 -44.75 1.68 -23.23
C GLN A 126 -45.98 2.60 -23.37
N THR A 127 -46.77 2.76 -22.29
CA THR A 127 -47.93 3.66 -22.28
C THR A 127 -47.49 5.12 -22.45
N ASN A 128 -48.27 5.90 -23.21
CA ASN A 128 -48.04 7.34 -23.37
C ASN A 128 -48.80 8.13 -22.30
N LEU A 129 -48.08 8.77 -21.38
CA LEU A 129 -48.58 9.61 -20.29
C LEU A 129 -47.95 11.01 -20.33
N ILE A 130 -47.48 11.46 -21.51
CA ILE A 130 -46.89 12.79 -21.69
C ILE A 130 -47.85 13.88 -21.19
N GLY A 131 -47.39 14.72 -20.28
CA GLY A 131 -48.15 15.83 -19.71
C GLY A 131 -49.39 15.41 -18.89
N ALA A 132 -49.53 14.14 -18.52
CA ALA A 132 -50.65 13.67 -17.72
C ALA A 132 -50.61 14.26 -16.30
N LYS A 133 -51.80 14.53 -15.72
CA LYS A 133 -51.94 15.01 -14.34
C LYS A 133 -52.25 13.85 -13.42
N MET A 134 -51.28 13.40 -12.65
CA MET A 134 -51.29 12.14 -11.89
C MET A 134 -51.11 12.35 -10.37
N ASN A 135 -51.39 13.56 -9.88
CA ASN A 135 -51.21 13.93 -8.47
C ASN A 135 -51.87 12.96 -7.50
N GLY A 136 -51.11 12.44 -6.55
CA GLY A 136 -51.56 11.49 -5.54
C GLY A 136 -52.08 10.15 -6.07
N SER A 137 -51.86 9.84 -7.36
CA SER A 137 -52.26 8.54 -7.92
C SER A 137 -51.42 7.40 -7.35
N ASN A 138 -51.99 6.19 -7.34
CA ASN A 138 -51.33 5.02 -6.77
C ASN A 138 -50.90 4.03 -7.86
N LEU A 139 -49.61 3.98 -8.16
CA LEU A 139 -48.96 3.06 -9.10
C LEU A 139 -48.06 2.04 -8.39
N ALA A 140 -48.29 1.75 -7.11
CA ALA A 140 -47.47 0.78 -6.39
C ALA A 140 -47.45 -0.57 -7.12
N ASN A 141 -46.25 -1.17 -7.22
CA ASN A 141 -45.96 -2.41 -7.96
C ASN A 141 -46.31 -2.42 -9.47
N ALA A 142 -46.69 -1.27 -10.07
CA ALA A 142 -47.07 -1.23 -11.47
C ALA A 142 -45.87 -1.56 -12.40
N LYS A 143 -46.16 -2.17 -13.55
CA LYS A 143 -45.17 -2.49 -14.59
C LYS A 143 -45.16 -1.38 -15.63
N LEU A 144 -44.16 -0.51 -15.58
CA LEU A 144 -44.05 0.76 -16.30
C LEU A 144 -42.82 0.79 -17.23
N LYS A 145 -42.30 -0.37 -17.64
CA LYS A 145 -41.11 -0.40 -18.50
C LYS A 145 -41.36 0.38 -19.80
N GLY A 146 -40.48 1.32 -20.11
CA GLY A 146 -40.54 2.17 -21.31
C GLY A 146 -41.69 3.17 -21.34
N VAL A 147 -42.36 3.44 -20.22
CA VAL A 147 -43.46 4.42 -20.15
C VAL A 147 -42.97 5.83 -20.50
N LYS A 148 -43.79 6.61 -21.20
CA LYS A 148 -43.51 8.00 -21.56
C LYS A 148 -44.26 8.94 -20.64
N MET A 149 -43.58 9.63 -19.74
CA MET A 149 -44.15 10.52 -18.71
C MET A 149 -43.48 11.91 -18.74
N GLN A 150 -43.02 12.34 -19.91
CA GLN A 150 -42.38 13.64 -20.06
C GLN A 150 -43.36 14.74 -19.64
N GLU A 151 -42.89 15.69 -18.83
CA GLU A 151 -43.68 16.82 -18.31
C GLU A 151 -44.96 16.42 -17.54
N ALA A 152 -45.07 15.16 -17.10
CA ALA A 152 -46.19 14.71 -16.29
C ALA A 152 -46.12 15.29 -14.87
N ASP A 153 -47.29 15.60 -14.30
CA ASP A 153 -47.41 16.04 -12.91
C ASP A 153 -47.68 14.82 -12.02
N LEU A 154 -46.62 14.35 -11.37
CA LEU A 154 -46.55 13.16 -10.52
C LEU A 154 -46.37 13.57 -9.04
N THR A 155 -46.82 14.77 -8.67
CA THR A 155 -46.72 15.28 -7.29
C THR A 155 -47.38 14.31 -6.32
N GLU A 156 -46.66 13.91 -5.26
CA GLU A 156 -47.09 12.94 -4.24
C GLU A 156 -47.58 11.57 -4.78
N VAL A 157 -47.20 11.19 -6.01
CA VAL A 157 -47.55 9.89 -6.58
C VAL A 157 -46.99 8.75 -5.74
N ILE A 158 -47.70 7.62 -5.66
CA ILE A 158 -47.21 6.40 -5.01
C ILE A 158 -46.69 5.44 -6.07
N LEU A 159 -45.37 5.29 -6.15
CA LEU A 159 -44.64 4.41 -7.06
C LEU A 159 -43.81 3.35 -6.30
N THR A 160 -44.13 3.08 -5.03
CA THR A 160 -43.44 2.07 -4.22
C THR A 160 -43.34 0.74 -4.96
N SER A 161 -42.12 0.21 -5.08
CA SER A 161 -41.81 -1.04 -5.78
C SER A 161 -42.23 -1.11 -7.26
N ALA A 162 -42.53 0.02 -7.89
CA ALA A 162 -42.87 0.09 -9.31
C ALA A 162 -41.68 -0.30 -10.20
N LYS A 163 -41.96 -0.90 -11.37
CA LYS A 163 -40.95 -1.33 -12.35
C LYS A 163 -40.93 -0.39 -13.54
N MET A 164 -40.12 0.66 -13.47
CA MET A 164 -40.05 1.79 -14.39
C MET A 164 -38.76 1.81 -15.23
N MET A 165 -38.18 0.63 -15.50
CA MET A 165 -36.97 0.52 -16.31
C MET A 165 -37.17 1.23 -17.66
N GLU A 166 -36.18 1.99 -18.12
CA GLU A 166 -36.22 2.72 -19.39
C GLU A 166 -37.38 3.74 -19.51
N ALA A 167 -38.02 4.13 -18.40
CA ALA A 167 -39.07 5.16 -18.41
C ALA A 167 -38.50 6.53 -18.79
N ASP A 168 -39.29 7.36 -19.46
CA ASP A 168 -38.93 8.73 -19.78
C ASP A 168 -39.75 9.72 -18.97
N LEU A 169 -39.14 10.23 -17.91
CA LEU A 169 -39.65 11.21 -16.94
C LEU A 169 -38.98 12.59 -17.14
N THR A 170 -38.48 12.87 -18.35
CA THR A 170 -37.83 14.16 -18.65
C THR A 170 -38.76 15.32 -18.29
N LYS A 171 -38.27 16.26 -17.46
CA LYS A 171 -39.03 17.40 -16.93
C LYS A 171 -40.31 17.06 -16.15
N ALA A 172 -40.47 15.82 -15.67
CA ALA A 172 -41.61 15.45 -14.85
C ALA A 172 -41.54 16.11 -13.45
N ILE A 173 -42.69 16.37 -12.85
CA ILE A 173 -42.81 16.92 -11.49
C ILE A 173 -43.10 15.76 -10.54
N LEU A 174 -42.11 15.35 -9.74
CA LEU A 174 -42.14 14.22 -8.81
C LEU A 174 -41.98 14.69 -7.35
N THR A 175 -42.34 15.94 -7.06
CA THR A 175 -42.20 16.51 -5.71
C THR A 175 -42.98 15.66 -4.69
N GLY A 176 -42.30 15.22 -3.64
CA GLY A 176 -42.89 14.36 -2.60
C GLY A 176 -43.32 12.96 -3.07
N ALA A 177 -42.92 12.51 -4.26
CA ALA A 177 -43.27 11.19 -4.78
C ALA A 177 -42.73 10.07 -3.87
N LYS A 178 -43.52 9.01 -3.67
CA LYS A 178 -43.17 7.84 -2.86
C LYS A 178 -42.66 6.72 -3.76
N MET A 179 -41.35 6.57 -3.86
CA MET A 179 -40.68 5.71 -4.84
C MET A 179 -39.79 4.63 -4.19
N THR A 180 -39.98 4.36 -2.90
CA THR A 180 -39.19 3.35 -2.17
C THR A 180 -39.15 2.01 -2.90
N GLY A 181 -37.95 1.48 -3.14
CA GLY A 181 -37.73 0.21 -3.84
C GLY A 181 -38.13 0.17 -5.32
N ALA A 182 -38.45 1.32 -5.93
CA ALA A 182 -38.77 1.39 -7.35
C ALA A 182 -37.53 1.09 -8.22
N ASP A 183 -37.75 0.53 -9.40
CA ASP A 183 -36.70 0.24 -10.37
C ASP A 183 -36.77 1.21 -11.54
N LEU A 184 -35.85 2.16 -11.58
CA LEU A 184 -35.66 3.18 -12.60
C LEU A 184 -34.36 2.96 -13.39
N THR A 185 -33.89 1.71 -13.49
CA THR A 185 -32.71 1.37 -14.30
C THR A 185 -32.85 1.95 -15.70
N LYS A 186 -31.86 2.70 -16.18
CA LYS A 186 -31.83 3.37 -17.50
C LYS A 186 -32.94 4.37 -17.76
N ALA A 187 -33.62 4.85 -16.72
CA ALA A 187 -34.65 5.87 -16.87
C ALA A 187 -34.05 7.24 -17.24
N LYS A 188 -34.82 8.04 -17.98
CA LYS A 188 -34.49 9.44 -18.32
C LYS A 188 -35.25 10.37 -17.38
N LEU A 189 -34.54 11.14 -16.59
CA LEU A 189 -35.09 12.07 -15.59
C LEU A 189 -34.43 13.46 -15.74
N MET A 190 -33.96 13.79 -16.94
CA MET A 190 -33.29 15.07 -17.20
C MET A 190 -34.21 16.24 -16.81
N ASN A 191 -33.71 17.15 -15.98
CA ASN A 191 -34.45 18.30 -15.44
C ASN A 191 -35.77 17.94 -14.72
N ALA A 192 -35.92 16.71 -14.22
CA ALA A 192 -37.07 16.34 -13.41
C ALA A 192 -36.99 16.99 -12.01
N ASN A 193 -38.15 17.27 -11.40
CA ASN A 193 -38.22 17.79 -10.04
C ASN A 193 -38.58 16.68 -9.06
N LEU A 194 -37.60 16.12 -8.37
CA LEU A 194 -37.70 15.10 -7.34
C LEU A 194 -37.54 15.67 -5.91
N ALA A 195 -37.74 16.99 -5.72
CA ALA A 195 -37.59 17.60 -4.41
C ALA A 195 -38.46 16.88 -3.36
N GLN A 196 -37.86 16.58 -2.20
CA GLN A 196 -38.50 15.85 -1.10
C GLN A 196 -39.05 14.45 -1.46
N ALA A 197 -38.64 13.86 -2.58
CA ALA A 197 -39.08 12.51 -2.96
C ALA A 197 -38.52 11.44 -2.00
N HIS A 198 -39.30 10.38 -1.76
CA HIS A 198 -38.89 9.23 -0.96
C HIS A 198 -38.35 8.14 -1.88
N LEU A 199 -37.04 8.11 -2.08
CA LEU A 199 -36.29 7.27 -3.00
C LEU A 199 -35.45 6.20 -2.28
N ALA A 200 -35.76 5.87 -1.02
CA ALA A 200 -35.01 4.85 -0.28
C ALA A 200 -35.03 3.51 -1.02
N ASP A 201 -33.88 2.83 -1.07
CA ASP A 201 -33.66 1.57 -1.80
C ASP A 201 -34.04 1.60 -3.29
N VAL A 202 -34.14 2.78 -3.90
CA VAL A 202 -34.44 2.91 -5.34
C VAL A 202 -33.26 2.37 -6.16
N ARG A 203 -33.55 1.77 -7.31
CA ARG A 203 -32.53 1.37 -8.29
C ARG A 203 -32.52 2.36 -9.46
N LEU A 204 -31.47 3.16 -9.57
CA LEU A 204 -31.24 4.19 -10.60
C LEU A 204 -30.00 3.89 -11.45
N VAL A 205 -29.62 2.61 -11.54
CA VAL A 205 -28.45 2.16 -12.32
C VAL A 205 -28.53 2.66 -13.76
N GLU A 206 -27.48 3.33 -14.24
CA GLU A 206 -27.37 3.93 -15.58
C GLU A 206 -28.50 4.96 -15.91
N ALA A 207 -29.19 5.50 -14.90
CA ALA A 207 -30.22 6.53 -15.12
C ALA A 207 -29.60 7.90 -15.40
N ASN A 208 -30.34 8.74 -16.13
CA ASN A 208 -29.90 10.10 -16.46
C ASN A 208 -30.73 11.14 -15.72
N LEU A 209 -30.17 11.71 -14.65
CA LEU A 209 -30.71 12.77 -13.79
C LEU A 209 -30.00 14.11 -14.02
N LYS A 210 -29.38 14.33 -15.19
CA LYS A 210 -28.70 15.60 -15.49
C LYS A 210 -29.65 16.79 -15.27
N GLY A 211 -29.23 17.74 -14.43
CA GLY A 211 -30.00 18.94 -14.09
C GLY A 211 -31.25 18.70 -13.24
N ALA A 212 -31.45 17.51 -12.68
CA ALA A 212 -32.61 17.22 -11.83
C ALA A 212 -32.51 17.93 -10.47
N ASN A 213 -33.66 18.28 -9.89
CA ASN A 213 -33.76 18.80 -8.53
C ASN A 213 -34.10 17.66 -7.56
N LEU A 214 -33.20 17.32 -6.66
CA LEU A 214 -33.32 16.31 -5.61
C LEU A 214 -33.23 16.93 -4.20
N ASN A 215 -33.55 18.22 -4.05
CA ASN A 215 -33.41 18.93 -2.78
C ASN A 215 -34.19 18.24 -1.65
N GLY A 216 -33.45 17.83 -0.61
CA GLY A 216 -33.94 17.08 0.54
C GLY A 216 -34.59 15.73 0.22
N ALA A 217 -34.34 15.15 -0.96
CA ALA A 217 -34.80 13.82 -1.28
C ALA A 217 -34.11 12.77 -0.39
N ASN A 218 -34.82 11.68 -0.10
CA ASN A 218 -34.28 10.56 0.67
C ASN A 218 -33.89 9.41 -0.27
N LEU A 219 -32.59 9.22 -0.51
CA LEU A 219 -31.97 8.17 -1.33
C LEU A 219 -31.19 7.16 -0.47
N ASN A 220 -31.52 7.01 0.82
CA ASN A 220 -30.81 6.06 1.67
C ASN A 220 -30.89 4.63 1.11
N GLY A 221 -29.76 3.93 1.07
CA GLY A 221 -29.65 2.59 0.47
C GLY A 221 -29.86 2.51 -1.05
N ALA A 222 -29.99 3.65 -1.74
CA ALA A 222 -30.22 3.66 -3.19
C ALA A 222 -29.03 3.09 -3.97
N ASN A 223 -29.32 2.40 -5.06
CA ASN A 223 -28.32 1.96 -6.03
C ASN A 223 -28.28 2.94 -7.21
N LEU A 224 -27.23 3.76 -7.23
CA LEU A 224 -26.98 4.87 -8.15
C LEU A 224 -25.73 4.60 -9.02
N LYS A 225 -25.35 3.34 -9.22
CA LYS A 225 -24.19 2.99 -10.05
C LYS A 225 -24.34 3.54 -11.47
N GLU A 226 -23.27 4.14 -11.98
CA GLU A 226 -23.22 4.71 -13.34
C GLU A 226 -24.31 5.77 -13.62
N VAL A 227 -24.88 6.38 -12.58
CA VAL A 227 -25.89 7.43 -12.75
C VAL A 227 -25.25 8.73 -13.25
N ASN A 228 -25.94 9.46 -14.11
CA ASN A 228 -25.56 10.83 -14.47
C ASN A 228 -26.37 11.85 -13.66
N LEU A 229 -25.71 12.50 -12.70
CA LEU A 229 -26.23 13.57 -11.85
C LEU A 229 -25.53 14.91 -12.15
N SER A 230 -24.92 15.08 -13.33
CA SER A 230 -24.22 16.33 -13.68
C SER A 230 -25.17 17.53 -13.57
N HIS A 231 -24.71 18.61 -12.94
CA HIS A 231 -25.48 19.82 -12.65
C HIS A 231 -26.79 19.59 -11.86
N ALA A 232 -26.97 18.45 -11.21
CA ALA A 232 -28.14 18.21 -10.37
C ALA A 232 -28.04 19.00 -9.04
N ASP A 233 -29.20 19.33 -8.48
CA ASP A 233 -29.31 19.99 -7.17
C ASP A 233 -29.68 18.96 -6.10
N LEU A 234 -28.75 18.61 -5.22
CA LEU A 234 -28.89 17.60 -4.16
C LEU A 234 -28.79 18.23 -2.77
N VAL A 235 -29.15 19.51 -2.60
CA VAL A 235 -29.01 20.21 -1.33
C VAL A 235 -29.79 19.48 -0.24
N GLY A 236 -29.09 19.09 0.83
CA GLY A 236 -29.70 18.38 1.96
C GLY A 236 -30.23 16.99 1.64
N ALA A 237 -29.91 16.41 0.48
CA ALA A 237 -30.32 15.05 0.15
C ALA A 237 -29.70 14.04 1.12
N LYS A 238 -30.45 13.00 1.48
CA LYS A 238 -29.99 11.93 2.36
C LYS A 238 -29.61 10.73 1.51
N MET A 239 -28.40 10.24 1.65
CA MET A 239 -27.85 9.19 0.80
C MET A 239 -27.03 8.19 1.63
N ASP A 240 -27.35 8.03 2.92
CA ASP A 240 -26.68 7.06 3.80
C ASP A 240 -26.69 5.67 3.15
N ASP A 241 -25.54 4.97 3.22
CA ASP A 241 -25.38 3.58 2.75
C ASP A 241 -25.70 3.38 1.24
N SER A 242 -25.72 4.44 0.44
CA SER A 242 -25.99 4.35 -1.01
C SER A 242 -24.77 3.87 -1.82
N GLU A 243 -25.00 3.44 -3.05
CA GLU A 243 -23.96 2.99 -3.99
C GLU A 243 -23.88 3.90 -5.21
N LEU A 244 -22.81 4.69 -5.32
CA LEU A 244 -22.55 5.63 -6.41
C LEU A 244 -21.33 5.24 -7.25
N ASP A 245 -20.87 3.98 -7.21
CA ASP A 245 -19.71 3.56 -8.01
C ASP A 245 -19.89 3.97 -9.48
N ASN A 246 -18.88 4.64 -10.05
CA ASN A 246 -18.85 5.21 -11.41
C ASN A 246 -19.92 6.28 -11.71
N ALA A 247 -20.53 6.91 -10.71
CA ALA A 247 -21.48 8.00 -10.93
C ALA A 247 -20.78 9.28 -11.44
N ILE A 248 -21.53 10.11 -12.16
CA ILE A 248 -21.06 11.40 -12.69
C ILE A 248 -21.82 12.53 -12.00
N LEU A 249 -21.14 13.30 -11.16
CA LEU A 249 -21.65 14.44 -10.39
C LEU A 249 -20.91 15.74 -10.73
N ILE A 250 -20.46 15.89 -11.98
CA ILE A 250 -19.76 17.09 -12.45
C ILE A 250 -20.65 18.32 -12.23
N GLU A 251 -20.11 19.34 -11.57
CA GLU A 251 -20.80 20.59 -11.24
C GLU A 251 -22.13 20.41 -10.48
N ALA A 252 -22.34 19.28 -9.80
CA ALA A 252 -23.52 19.07 -8.98
C ALA A 252 -23.44 19.89 -7.68
N ASN A 253 -24.60 20.35 -7.20
CA ASN A 253 -24.70 21.01 -5.91
C ASN A 253 -25.08 20.00 -4.83
N LEU A 254 -24.12 19.65 -3.97
CA LEU A 254 -24.22 18.67 -2.89
C LEU A 254 -24.10 19.35 -1.52
N THR A 255 -24.47 20.64 -1.42
CA THR A 255 -24.38 21.37 -0.16
C THR A 255 -25.20 20.66 0.92
N SER A 256 -24.56 20.37 2.06
CA SER A 256 -25.19 19.65 3.19
C SER A 256 -25.79 18.28 2.84
N VAL A 257 -25.29 17.61 1.79
CA VAL A 257 -25.67 16.22 1.50
C VAL A 257 -25.17 15.28 2.60
N ASN A 258 -25.93 14.24 2.90
CA ASN A 258 -25.47 13.14 3.74
C ASN A 258 -25.05 11.95 2.88
N LEU A 259 -23.77 11.64 2.88
CA LEU A 259 -23.09 10.54 2.18
C LEU A 259 -22.40 9.57 3.15
N ILE A 260 -22.87 9.47 4.40
CA ILE A 260 -22.28 8.58 5.41
C ILE A 260 -22.28 7.12 4.91
N ARG A 261 -21.14 6.43 5.06
CA ARG A 261 -20.90 5.03 4.61
C ARG A 261 -21.18 4.77 3.12
N THR A 262 -21.23 5.81 2.30
CA THR A 262 -21.54 5.69 0.87
C THR A 262 -20.36 5.09 0.09
N LYS A 263 -20.66 4.27 -0.92
CA LYS A 263 -19.65 3.74 -1.86
C LYS A 263 -19.53 4.68 -3.04
N LEU A 264 -18.36 5.29 -3.22
CA LEU A 264 -18.10 6.33 -4.20
C LEU A 264 -16.96 5.94 -5.16
N ARG A 265 -16.62 4.66 -5.31
CA ARG A 265 -15.46 4.25 -6.10
C ARG A 265 -15.57 4.76 -7.54
N LEU A 266 -14.52 5.39 -8.06
CA LEU A 266 -14.48 5.95 -9.43
C LEU A 266 -15.57 6.99 -9.72
N THR A 267 -16.11 7.66 -8.69
CA THR A 267 -17.10 8.72 -8.88
C THR A 267 -16.43 10.00 -9.37
N ASN A 268 -17.12 10.75 -10.23
CA ASN A 268 -16.61 12.04 -10.71
C ASN A 268 -17.37 13.21 -10.08
N PHE A 269 -16.71 13.92 -9.15
CA PHE A 269 -17.17 15.14 -8.49
C PHE A 269 -16.45 16.39 -9.00
N THR A 270 -15.91 16.37 -10.23
CA THR A 270 -15.18 17.52 -10.77
C THR A 270 -16.02 18.81 -10.66
N SER A 271 -15.47 19.83 -10.01
CA SER A 271 -16.12 21.12 -9.75
C SER A 271 -17.46 21.05 -9.00
N ALA A 272 -17.74 19.95 -8.29
CA ALA A 272 -18.94 19.81 -7.47
C ALA A 272 -18.85 20.65 -6.18
N ASN A 273 -20.00 21.06 -5.65
CA ASN A 273 -20.07 21.78 -4.37
C ASN A 273 -20.52 20.85 -3.25
N LEU A 274 -19.59 20.38 -2.42
CA LEU A 274 -19.81 19.55 -1.23
C LEU A 274 -19.67 20.36 0.08
N THR A 275 -19.97 21.66 0.07
CA THR A 275 -19.90 22.48 1.29
C THR A 275 -20.78 21.89 2.40
N ASN A 276 -20.23 21.68 3.60
CA ASN A 276 -20.89 21.02 4.74
C ASN A 276 -21.42 19.60 4.45
N ALA A 277 -20.87 18.87 3.48
CA ALA A 277 -21.28 17.49 3.23
C ALA A 277 -20.82 16.56 4.36
N GLU A 278 -21.64 15.57 4.71
CA GLU A 278 -21.30 14.50 5.66
C GLU A 278 -20.81 13.26 4.89
N LEU A 279 -19.54 12.91 5.04
CA LEU A 279 -18.83 11.83 4.34
C LEU A 279 -18.18 10.85 5.34
N VAL A 280 -18.71 10.77 6.57
CA VAL A 280 -18.17 9.87 7.62
C VAL A 280 -18.18 8.43 7.14
N ASP A 281 -17.05 7.73 7.28
CA ASP A 281 -16.82 6.35 6.84
C ASP A 281 -17.09 6.11 5.33
N ALA A 282 -17.14 7.17 4.51
CA ALA A 282 -17.37 7.03 3.08
C ALA A 282 -16.17 6.42 2.36
N LYS A 283 -16.43 5.68 1.28
CA LYS A 283 -15.40 4.98 0.49
C LYS A 283 -15.18 5.68 -0.84
N LEU A 284 -14.18 6.56 -0.91
CA LEU A 284 -13.88 7.42 -2.06
C LEU A 284 -12.77 6.89 -2.96
N VAL A 285 -12.36 5.62 -2.85
CA VAL A 285 -11.24 5.07 -3.63
C VAL A 285 -11.30 5.44 -5.12
N GLN A 286 -10.22 6.03 -5.65
CA GLN A 286 -10.11 6.48 -7.06
C GLN A 286 -11.17 7.51 -7.51
N THR A 287 -11.75 8.28 -6.58
CA THR A 287 -12.70 9.36 -6.90
C THR A 287 -11.96 10.57 -7.46
N ASN A 288 -12.59 11.27 -8.42
CA ASN A 288 -12.09 12.55 -8.92
C ASN A 288 -12.85 13.71 -8.25
N LEU A 289 -12.16 14.46 -7.40
CA LEU A 289 -12.63 15.66 -6.70
C LEU A 289 -11.92 16.94 -7.18
N THR A 290 -11.38 16.93 -8.41
CA THR A 290 -10.65 18.07 -8.98
C THR A 290 -11.52 19.34 -8.97
N ASN A 291 -10.98 20.45 -8.44
CA ASN A 291 -11.68 21.72 -8.25
C ASN A 291 -12.96 21.66 -7.39
N ALA A 292 -13.23 20.56 -6.68
CA ALA A 292 -14.42 20.45 -5.83
C ALA A 292 -14.31 21.36 -4.61
N ASN A 293 -15.45 21.85 -4.13
CA ASN A 293 -15.53 22.62 -2.89
C ASN A 293 -16.03 21.73 -1.75
N LEU A 294 -15.14 21.32 -0.85
CA LEU A 294 -15.42 20.55 0.36
C LEU A 294 -15.28 21.40 1.64
N THR A 295 -15.50 22.72 1.54
CA THR A 295 -15.42 23.61 2.71
C THR A 295 -16.30 23.09 3.84
N ARG A 296 -15.72 22.90 5.03
CA ARG A 296 -16.39 22.36 6.23
C ARG A 296 -17.06 20.99 6.03
N ALA A 297 -16.63 20.20 5.05
CA ALA A 297 -17.10 18.82 4.90
C ALA A 297 -16.55 17.94 6.02
N ASN A 298 -17.32 16.94 6.42
CA ASN A 298 -16.95 15.97 7.45
C ASN A 298 -16.55 14.63 6.81
N LEU A 299 -15.26 14.37 6.71
CA LEU A 299 -14.63 13.17 6.15
C LEU A 299 -14.01 12.28 7.26
N THR A 300 -14.51 12.34 8.49
CA THR A 300 -14.00 11.49 9.58
C THR A 300 -13.99 10.01 9.17
N ASN A 301 -12.84 9.35 9.34
CA ASN A 301 -12.59 7.95 8.99
C ASN A 301 -12.90 7.59 7.51
N ALA A 302 -12.96 8.57 6.62
CA ALA A 302 -13.17 8.30 5.19
C ALA A 302 -11.95 7.61 4.57
N TYR A 303 -12.21 6.78 3.55
CA TYR A 303 -11.18 6.08 2.78
C TYR A 303 -10.95 6.80 1.45
N LEU A 304 -9.83 7.50 1.33
CA LEU A 304 -9.46 8.34 0.17
C LEU A 304 -8.31 7.75 -0.67
N GLY A 305 -8.01 6.47 -0.57
CA GLY A 305 -6.93 5.84 -1.38
C GLY A 305 -7.02 6.19 -2.87
N GLU A 306 -5.92 6.69 -3.44
CA GLU A 306 -5.81 7.07 -4.87
C GLU A 306 -6.82 8.16 -5.33
N VAL A 307 -7.34 9.00 -4.43
CA VAL A 307 -8.23 10.12 -4.81
C VAL A 307 -7.45 11.26 -5.47
N THR A 308 -8.06 11.91 -6.46
CA THR A 308 -7.57 13.18 -7.01
C THR A 308 -8.26 14.37 -6.33
N LEU A 309 -7.53 15.13 -5.51
CA LEU A 309 -7.98 16.36 -4.84
C LEU A 309 -7.33 17.62 -5.45
N ALA A 310 -6.76 17.52 -6.65
CA ALA A 310 -6.08 18.63 -7.29
C ALA A 310 -6.96 19.90 -7.32
N LYS A 311 -6.44 21.00 -6.76
CA LYS A 311 -7.12 22.30 -6.65
C LYS A 311 -8.44 22.29 -5.85
N ALA A 312 -8.73 21.23 -5.10
CA ALA A 312 -9.92 21.16 -4.27
C ALA A 312 -9.79 22.12 -3.07
N ASN A 313 -10.93 22.61 -2.59
CA ASN A 313 -10.99 23.44 -1.39
C ASN A 313 -11.51 22.62 -0.20
N LEU A 314 -10.65 22.27 0.75
CA LEU A 314 -10.95 21.59 2.01
C LEU A 314 -10.80 22.54 3.22
N THR A 315 -11.02 23.84 3.03
CA THR A 315 -10.96 24.81 4.14
C THR A 315 -11.88 24.36 5.28
N GLU A 316 -11.34 24.26 6.50
CA GLU A 316 -12.05 23.84 7.72
C GLU A 316 -12.70 22.44 7.62
N ALA A 317 -12.29 21.58 6.68
CA ALA A 317 -12.81 20.23 6.59
C ALA A 317 -12.30 19.34 7.75
N ASN A 318 -13.11 18.40 8.19
CA ASN A 318 -12.73 17.41 9.19
C ASN A 318 -12.29 16.11 8.50
N LEU A 319 -11.01 15.77 8.56
CA LEU A 319 -10.40 14.55 8.02
C LEU A 319 -9.80 13.68 9.15
N GLU A 320 -10.33 13.80 10.36
CA GLU A 320 -9.86 12.98 11.50
C GLU A 320 -9.91 11.49 11.18
N GLY A 321 -8.80 10.79 11.37
CA GLY A 321 -8.69 9.34 11.12
C GLY A 321 -8.85 8.92 9.66
N ALA A 322 -8.90 9.87 8.72
CA ALA A 322 -9.04 9.55 7.30
C ALA A 322 -7.76 8.88 6.75
N SER A 323 -7.93 7.99 5.78
CA SER A 323 -6.80 7.34 5.07
C SER A 323 -6.61 7.98 3.70
N LEU A 324 -5.45 8.61 3.46
CA LEU A 324 -5.11 9.37 2.26
C LEU A 324 -3.92 8.77 1.50
N GLU A 325 -3.78 7.45 1.49
CA GLU A 325 -2.71 6.77 0.75
C GLU A 325 -2.72 7.14 -0.75
N GLN A 326 -1.58 7.59 -1.26
CA GLN A 326 -1.37 7.94 -2.68
C GLN A 326 -2.36 8.98 -3.25
N VAL A 327 -2.82 9.93 -2.42
CA VAL A 327 -3.70 11.01 -2.86
C VAL A 327 -2.94 12.13 -3.57
N ASP A 328 -3.49 12.62 -4.69
CA ASP A 328 -2.99 13.84 -5.34
C ASP A 328 -3.56 15.09 -4.65
N LEU A 329 -2.72 15.75 -3.85
CA LEU A 329 -3.02 17.01 -3.14
C LEU A 329 -2.46 18.25 -3.87
N THR A 330 -2.15 18.17 -5.16
CA THR A 330 -1.58 19.30 -5.90
C THR A 330 -2.48 20.52 -5.85
N ASP A 331 -1.96 21.66 -5.38
CA ASP A 331 -2.69 22.94 -5.25
C ASP A 331 -3.94 22.87 -4.35
N VAL A 332 -4.02 21.88 -3.46
CA VAL A 332 -5.16 21.76 -2.53
C VAL A 332 -5.11 22.85 -1.45
N ASN A 333 -6.28 23.35 -1.05
CA ASN A 333 -6.40 24.23 0.10
C ASN A 333 -6.92 23.48 1.33
N LEU A 334 -6.05 23.20 2.30
CA LEU A 334 -6.35 22.55 3.59
C LEU A 334 -6.35 23.55 4.76
N THR A 335 -6.54 24.84 4.49
CA THR A 335 -6.50 25.88 5.54
C THR A 335 -7.47 25.54 6.67
N GLY A 336 -6.98 25.44 7.91
CA GLY A 336 -7.81 25.14 9.07
C GLY A 336 -8.39 23.72 9.12
N ALA A 337 -8.00 22.82 8.22
CA ALA A 337 -8.50 21.44 8.22
C ALA A 337 -8.01 20.65 9.45
N ASN A 338 -8.82 19.69 9.88
CA ASN A 338 -8.45 18.74 10.94
C ASN A 338 -7.96 17.42 10.33
N LEU A 339 -6.67 17.14 10.38
CA LEU A 339 -6.03 15.89 9.95
C LEU A 339 -5.54 15.06 11.15
N THR A 340 -6.20 15.21 12.31
CA THR A 340 -5.82 14.44 13.51
C THR A 340 -5.87 12.94 13.23
N ASN A 341 -4.81 12.21 13.57
CA ASN A 341 -4.67 10.76 13.34
C ASN A 341 -4.87 10.33 11.87
N ALA A 342 -4.75 11.24 10.90
CA ALA A 342 -4.89 10.89 9.48
C ALA A 342 -3.66 10.11 8.99
N ASP A 343 -3.90 9.18 8.07
CA ASP A 343 -2.84 8.42 7.41
C ASP A 343 -2.42 9.12 6.11
N LEU A 344 -1.19 9.66 6.10
CA LEU A 344 -0.65 10.57 5.09
C LEU A 344 0.66 10.01 4.49
N ILE A 345 0.82 8.68 4.47
CA ILE A 345 2.02 8.01 3.97
C ILE A 345 2.30 8.41 2.51
N GLY A 346 3.55 8.80 2.25
CA GLY A 346 4.07 9.07 0.91
C GLY A 346 3.48 10.31 0.21
N ILE A 347 2.67 11.12 0.90
CA ILE A 347 2.00 12.25 0.29
C ILE A 347 2.99 13.37 -0.08
N ASP A 348 2.76 13.97 -1.25
CA ASP A 348 3.44 15.19 -1.69
C ASP A 348 2.65 16.45 -1.30
N PHE A 349 3.17 17.20 -0.33
CA PHE A 349 2.56 18.45 0.13
C PHE A 349 3.16 19.72 -0.49
N ARG A 350 4.14 19.63 -1.41
CA ARG A 350 4.93 20.78 -1.90
C ARG A 350 4.11 21.95 -2.47
N ARG A 351 2.86 21.68 -2.87
CA ARG A 351 1.93 22.68 -3.42
C ARG A 351 0.63 22.82 -2.63
N ALA A 352 0.50 22.13 -1.50
CA ALA A 352 -0.68 22.19 -0.65
C ALA A 352 -0.58 23.39 0.31
N ASN A 353 -1.71 24.03 0.59
CA ASN A 353 -1.80 25.03 1.65
C ASN A 353 -2.25 24.38 2.97
N LEU A 354 -1.34 24.26 3.93
CA LEU A 354 -1.56 23.65 5.26
C LEU A 354 -1.64 24.70 6.39
N THR A 355 -1.96 25.95 6.07
CA THR A 355 -2.05 27.03 7.06
C THR A 355 -3.11 26.70 8.12
N ASN A 356 -2.79 26.80 9.40
CA ASN A 356 -3.69 26.49 10.53
C ASN A 356 -4.23 25.05 10.57
N THR A 357 -3.64 24.12 9.82
CA THR A 357 -4.07 22.71 9.82
C THR A 357 -3.67 22.02 11.12
N ASN A 358 -4.53 21.15 11.65
CA ASN A 358 -4.21 20.30 12.80
C ASN A 358 -3.74 18.93 12.32
N LEU A 359 -2.46 18.60 12.51
CA LEU A 359 -1.86 17.32 12.11
C LEU A 359 -1.62 16.40 13.32
N THR A 360 -2.20 16.66 14.50
CA THR A 360 -1.89 15.89 15.72
C THR A 360 -2.04 14.39 15.51
N GLY A 361 -1.01 13.60 15.80
CA GLY A 361 -1.05 12.14 15.64
C GLY A 361 -1.01 11.63 14.19
N ALA A 362 -0.87 12.51 13.19
CA ALA A 362 -0.89 12.10 11.79
C ALA A 362 0.37 11.30 11.40
N ASN A 363 0.20 10.35 10.48
CA ASN A 363 1.28 9.55 9.94
C ASN A 363 1.81 10.14 8.63
N LEU A 364 2.94 10.82 8.69
CA LEU A 364 3.62 11.47 7.56
C LEU A 364 4.79 10.63 7.04
N THR A 365 4.78 9.31 7.24
CA THR A 365 5.89 8.46 6.80
C THR A 365 6.14 8.62 5.29
N GLY A 366 7.36 8.97 4.88
CA GLY A 366 7.70 9.19 3.48
C GLY A 366 7.13 10.46 2.84
N ALA A 367 6.47 11.34 3.59
CA ALA A 367 5.84 12.53 3.03
C ALA A 367 6.86 13.60 2.58
N SER A 368 6.56 14.30 1.49
CA SER A 368 7.35 15.44 1.01
C SER A 368 6.77 16.76 1.51
N LEU A 369 7.49 17.42 2.43
CA LEU A 369 7.14 18.72 3.01
C LEU A 369 8.09 19.83 2.53
N ILE A 370 8.72 19.64 1.37
CA ILE A 370 9.74 20.56 0.86
C ILE A 370 9.11 21.93 0.57
N ASN A 371 9.68 22.99 1.14
CA ASN A 371 9.21 24.38 1.03
C ASN A 371 7.75 24.63 1.48
N VAL A 372 7.19 23.73 2.31
CA VAL A 372 5.82 23.87 2.82
C VAL A 372 5.78 24.83 4.00
N ASP A 373 4.75 25.69 4.05
CA ASP A 373 4.50 26.53 5.22
C ASP A 373 3.67 25.78 6.27
N LEU A 374 4.32 25.41 7.38
CA LEU A 374 3.73 24.78 8.56
C LEU A 374 3.81 25.70 9.79
N SER A 375 4.12 26.99 9.60
CA SER A 375 4.41 27.93 10.70
C SER A 375 3.24 28.09 11.67
N SER A 376 2.01 27.94 11.18
CA SER A 376 0.77 28.02 11.98
C SER A 376 0.07 26.66 12.17
N ALA A 377 0.67 25.56 11.72
CA ALA A 377 0.11 24.22 11.87
C ALA A 377 0.34 23.66 13.28
N ILE A 378 -0.53 22.75 13.73
CA ILE A 378 -0.34 22.00 14.97
C ILE A 378 0.37 20.69 14.63
N LEU A 379 1.62 20.54 15.09
CA LEU A 379 2.53 19.46 14.68
C LEU A 379 2.86 18.50 15.83
N LYS A 380 1.86 18.00 16.55
CA LYS A 380 2.08 17.20 17.76
C LYS A 380 2.01 15.70 17.46
N GLU A 381 2.90 14.92 18.07
CA GLU A 381 2.83 13.45 18.07
C GLU A 381 2.83 12.85 16.65
N LEU A 382 3.60 13.45 15.73
CA LEU A 382 3.66 13.02 14.35
C LEU A 382 4.52 11.76 14.19
N THR A 383 4.10 10.84 13.33
CA THR A 383 5.02 9.82 12.78
C THR A 383 5.65 10.40 11.53
N ILE A 384 6.97 10.64 11.53
CA ILE A 384 7.66 11.36 10.44
C ILE A 384 8.76 10.53 9.77
N ASN A 385 8.69 9.21 9.88
CA ASN A 385 9.75 8.32 9.36
C ASN A 385 9.95 8.58 7.86
N SER A 386 11.18 8.83 7.43
CA SER A 386 11.49 9.12 6.02
C SER A 386 10.79 10.36 5.42
N ALA A 387 10.23 11.26 6.23
CA ALA A 387 9.64 12.51 5.77
C ALA A 387 10.71 13.57 5.46
N ASN A 388 10.47 14.44 4.46
CA ASN A 388 11.43 15.47 4.06
C ASN A 388 10.92 16.89 4.38
N PHE A 389 11.59 17.58 5.30
CA PHE A 389 11.27 18.93 5.76
C PHE A 389 12.15 20.04 5.16
N SER A 390 12.92 19.75 4.11
CA SER A 390 13.87 20.72 3.54
C SER A 390 13.16 22.02 3.10
N GLY A 391 13.59 23.16 3.61
CA GLY A 391 12.97 24.47 3.29
C GLY A 391 11.59 24.71 3.93
N ALA A 392 11.04 23.77 4.71
CA ALA A 392 9.77 23.95 5.38
C ALA A 392 9.83 25.08 6.43
N SER A 393 8.73 25.84 6.57
CA SER A 393 8.58 26.81 7.66
C SER A 393 7.93 26.12 8.86
N LEU A 394 8.69 25.91 9.93
CA LEU A 394 8.27 25.17 11.12
C LEU A 394 8.04 26.09 12.32
N ASN A 395 7.34 25.57 13.32
CA ASN A 395 7.17 26.18 14.64
C ASN A 395 7.64 25.23 15.76
N ASP A 396 7.66 25.72 16.99
CA ASP A 396 8.20 24.98 18.15
C ASP A 396 7.29 23.84 18.66
N THR A 397 6.08 23.68 18.07
CA THR A 397 5.11 22.66 18.49
C THR A 397 5.45 21.26 17.99
N LEU A 398 6.36 21.14 17.00
CA LEU A 398 6.76 19.87 16.44
C LEU A 398 7.23 18.89 17.54
N SER A 399 6.54 17.76 17.62
CA SER A 399 6.90 16.58 18.41
C SER A 399 6.59 15.31 17.64
N ILE A 400 7.34 14.26 17.92
CA ILE A 400 7.23 12.98 17.23
C ILE A 400 6.59 11.92 18.12
N SER A 401 5.81 11.03 17.52
CA SER A 401 5.34 9.78 18.14
C SER A 401 6.41 8.70 17.96
N LEU A 402 6.71 7.97 19.03
CA LEU A 402 7.73 6.93 19.07
C LEU A 402 7.14 5.64 19.64
N PRO A 403 7.65 4.46 19.24
CA PRO A 403 7.24 3.19 19.81
C PRO A 403 7.41 3.14 21.33
N GLU A 404 6.51 2.44 22.02
CA GLU A 404 6.67 2.15 23.46
C GLU A 404 7.80 1.14 23.71
N ILE A 405 7.99 0.20 22.79
CA ILE A 405 8.99 -0.87 22.85
C ILE A 405 9.81 -0.83 21.56
N TRP A 406 11.14 -0.92 21.70
CA TRP A 406 12.07 -1.04 20.58
C TRP A 406 12.53 -2.49 20.43
N ASN A 407 12.22 -3.11 19.30
CA ASN A 407 12.66 -4.44 18.91
C ASN A 407 13.50 -4.35 17.63
N ASP A 408 14.15 -5.44 17.23
CA ASP A 408 15.07 -5.42 16.09
C ASP A 408 14.36 -4.97 14.79
N GLU A 409 13.08 -5.34 14.61
CA GLU A 409 12.28 -4.98 13.44
C GLU A 409 12.00 -3.48 13.36
N ASN A 410 11.50 -2.86 14.43
CA ASN A 410 11.16 -1.44 14.40
C ASN A 410 12.40 -0.55 14.50
N LEU A 411 13.50 -1.01 15.11
CA LEU A 411 14.79 -0.33 15.05
C LEU A 411 15.28 -0.24 13.60
N ASP A 412 15.20 -1.34 12.85
CA ASP A 412 15.60 -1.37 11.45
C ASP A 412 14.72 -0.44 10.61
N ILE A 413 13.39 -0.60 10.66
CA ILE A 413 12.44 0.19 9.86
C ILE A 413 12.52 1.70 10.17
N ILE A 414 12.65 2.07 11.45
CA ILE A 414 12.52 3.48 11.86
C ILE A 414 13.87 4.21 11.81
N LEU A 415 14.99 3.55 12.11
CA LEU A 415 16.28 4.23 12.30
C LEU A 415 17.34 3.87 11.27
N ASN A 416 17.22 2.73 10.58
CA ASN A 416 18.33 2.20 9.79
C ASN A 416 18.31 2.66 8.32
N HIS A 417 18.73 3.90 8.06
CA HIS A 417 18.91 4.39 6.68
C HIS A 417 20.14 3.81 5.96
N PHE A 418 20.78 2.77 6.51
CA PHE A 418 21.83 2.02 5.81
C PHE A 418 21.23 0.81 5.09
N ASN A 419 20.20 0.19 5.68
CA ASN A 419 19.39 -0.84 5.05
C ASN A 419 18.22 -0.23 4.24
N ASN A 420 17.68 0.88 4.75
CA ASN A 420 16.58 1.63 4.15
C ASN A 420 17.11 2.86 3.39
N GLN A 421 16.37 3.34 2.38
CA GLN A 421 16.75 4.58 1.70
C GLN A 421 16.70 5.81 2.62
N ASN A 422 15.77 5.82 3.58
CA ASN A 422 15.53 6.92 4.50
C ASN A 422 15.10 6.35 5.87
N SER A 423 15.11 7.21 6.89
CA SER A 423 14.73 6.88 8.27
C SER A 423 14.21 8.11 9.02
N LEU A 424 13.74 7.92 10.26
CA LEU A 424 13.46 9.03 11.19
C LEU A 424 14.69 9.93 11.38
N LEU A 425 15.90 9.36 11.42
CA LEU A 425 17.14 10.14 11.57
C LEU A 425 17.36 11.08 10.38
N THR A 426 17.14 10.60 9.16
CA THR A 426 17.21 11.44 7.95
C THR A 426 16.14 12.52 7.94
N SER A 427 14.97 12.23 8.51
CA SER A 427 13.84 13.17 8.59
C SER A 427 14.16 14.33 9.52
N ILE A 428 14.66 14.02 10.72
CA ILE A 428 15.18 15.03 11.67
C ILE A 428 16.31 15.82 11.03
N ASN A 429 17.21 15.16 10.29
CA ASN A 429 18.34 15.81 9.65
C ASN A 429 17.94 16.76 8.50
N SER A 430 16.83 16.48 7.79
CA SER A 430 16.32 17.29 6.68
C SER A 430 15.80 18.67 7.10
N ILE A 431 15.53 18.88 8.40
CA ILE A 431 15.11 20.16 8.95
C ILE A 431 16.26 21.19 8.80
N ASP A 432 15.92 22.37 8.26
CA ASP A 432 16.86 23.48 8.03
C ASP A 432 17.64 23.91 9.29
N GLU A 433 18.87 24.38 9.10
CA GLU A 433 19.78 24.81 10.18
C GLU A 433 19.21 25.92 11.08
N LYS A 434 18.34 26.79 10.55
CA LYS A 434 17.66 27.83 11.33
C LYS A 434 16.83 27.26 12.49
N TYR A 435 16.45 25.97 12.42
CA TYR A 435 15.72 25.23 13.44
C TYR A 435 16.60 24.24 14.24
N ASN A 436 17.91 24.48 14.36
CA ASN A 436 18.83 23.60 15.09
C ASN A 436 18.37 23.26 16.52
N LYS A 437 17.73 24.20 17.25
CA LYS A 437 17.15 23.93 18.58
C LYS A 437 16.07 22.85 18.54
N LEU A 438 15.23 22.86 17.50
CA LEU A 438 14.20 21.86 17.28
C LEU A 438 14.81 20.51 16.90
N LYS A 439 15.82 20.47 16.02
CA LYS A 439 16.56 19.24 15.68
C LYS A 439 17.11 18.55 16.93
N ILE A 440 17.76 19.33 17.80
CA ILE A 440 18.30 18.83 19.07
C ILE A 440 17.18 18.33 19.99
N LYS A 441 16.07 19.06 20.12
CA LYS A 441 14.90 18.63 20.91
C LYS A 441 14.36 17.27 20.44
N LEU A 442 14.20 17.07 19.12
CA LEU A 442 13.71 15.82 18.55
C LEU A 442 14.71 14.67 18.73
N ALA A 443 16.00 14.93 18.55
CA ALA A 443 17.05 13.94 18.82
C ALA A 443 17.05 13.51 20.29
N CYS A 444 16.92 14.45 21.25
CA CYS A 444 16.79 14.12 22.66
C CYS A 444 15.54 13.28 22.97
N GLN A 445 14.39 13.59 22.35
CA GLN A 445 13.17 12.78 22.49
C GLN A 445 13.40 11.33 22.06
N LEU A 446 14.06 11.13 20.91
CA LEU A 446 14.40 9.79 20.42
C LEU A 446 15.36 9.07 21.36
N ILE A 447 16.47 9.71 21.75
CA ILE A 447 17.48 9.09 22.63
C ILE A 447 16.86 8.68 23.98
N THR A 448 16.05 9.55 24.59
CA THR A 448 15.36 9.23 25.85
C THR A 448 14.40 8.04 25.69
N SER A 449 13.73 7.89 24.54
CA SER A 449 12.88 6.73 24.25
C SER A 449 13.72 5.44 24.15
N LEU A 450 14.84 5.47 23.43
CA LEU A 450 15.74 4.32 23.27
C LEU A 450 16.35 3.87 24.61
N GLU A 451 16.82 4.82 25.42
CA GLU A 451 17.39 4.56 26.75
C GLU A 451 16.34 3.99 27.72
N LYS A 452 15.12 4.54 27.72
CA LYS A 452 14.04 4.07 28.59
C LYS A 452 13.64 2.62 28.31
N SER A 453 13.67 2.20 27.04
CA SER A 453 13.35 0.82 26.64
C SER A 453 14.53 -0.14 26.72
N ASN A 454 15.73 0.34 27.12
CA ASN A 454 16.98 -0.43 27.09
C ASN A 454 17.20 -1.14 25.74
N ALA A 455 16.98 -0.40 24.65
CA ALA A 455 17.00 -0.93 23.29
C ALA A 455 18.38 -1.50 22.92
N ASN A 456 18.41 -2.61 22.18
CA ASN A 456 19.65 -3.16 21.64
C ASN A 456 20.04 -2.39 20.38
N LEU A 457 21.01 -1.48 20.49
CA LEU A 457 21.36 -0.55 19.41
C LEU A 457 22.43 -1.08 18.44
N VAL A 458 22.85 -2.34 18.55
CA VAL A 458 23.99 -2.88 17.78
C VAL A 458 23.81 -2.66 16.27
N ASP A 459 22.64 -3.00 15.71
CA ASP A 459 22.39 -2.91 14.27
C ASP A 459 22.15 -1.48 13.77
N VAL A 460 21.75 -0.57 14.65
CA VAL A 460 21.47 0.85 14.33
C VAL A 460 22.53 1.81 14.83
N THR A 461 23.65 1.29 15.37
CA THR A 461 24.72 2.13 15.91
C THR A 461 25.29 3.04 14.84
N LEU A 462 25.69 2.51 13.68
CA LEU A 462 26.25 3.34 12.61
C LEU A 462 25.25 4.37 12.04
N PRO A 463 23.97 4.02 11.77
CA PRO A 463 22.96 5.02 11.45
C PRO A 463 22.86 6.16 12.46
N LEU A 464 22.85 5.86 13.77
CA LEU A 464 22.82 6.87 14.83
C LEU A 464 24.06 7.77 14.79
N LEU A 465 25.25 7.18 14.66
CA LEU A 465 26.51 7.92 14.58
C LEU A 465 26.58 8.81 13.33
N ASP A 466 26.09 8.34 12.18
CA ASP A 466 26.09 9.11 10.93
C ASP A 466 25.29 10.41 11.05
N ILE A 467 24.17 10.43 11.77
CA ILE A 467 23.36 11.65 11.91
C ILE A 467 23.74 12.44 13.15
N PHE A 468 23.79 11.80 14.32
CA PHE A 468 24.03 12.51 15.58
C PHE A 468 25.51 12.86 15.81
N GLY A 469 26.44 12.29 15.05
CA GLY A 469 27.85 12.69 15.04
C GLY A 469 28.12 14.03 14.32
N LYS A 470 27.11 14.67 13.74
CA LYS A 470 27.23 15.94 13.00
C LYS A 470 26.86 17.16 13.86
N THR A 471 27.32 18.34 13.46
CA THR A 471 26.73 19.62 13.91
C THR A 471 25.30 19.73 13.35
N PRO A 472 24.29 20.21 14.11
CA PRO A 472 24.38 20.80 15.45
C PRO A 472 24.31 19.79 16.61
N PHE A 473 24.04 18.51 16.36
CA PHE A 473 23.74 17.53 17.41
C PHE A 473 24.86 17.40 18.44
N MET A 474 26.11 17.35 17.99
CA MET A 474 27.30 17.27 18.86
C MET A 474 27.53 18.49 19.76
N THR A 475 26.83 19.61 19.54
CA THR A 475 26.91 20.78 20.44
C THR A 475 26.11 20.59 21.73
N ASN A 476 25.23 19.59 21.78
CA ASN A 476 24.45 19.24 22.97
C ASN A 476 25.20 18.17 23.79
N GLU A 477 25.44 18.45 25.07
CA GLU A 477 26.22 17.56 25.95
C GLU A 477 25.59 16.17 26.12
N TYR A 478 24.26 16.09 26.20
CA TYR A 478 23.55 14.81 26.36
C TYR A 478 23.69 13.94 25.11
N ILE A 479 23.48 14.52 23.91
CA ILE A 479 23.68 13.80 22.65
C ILE A 479 25.14 13.40 22.47
N SER A 480 26.09 14.31 22.75
CA SER A 480 27.52 14.02 22.64
C SER A 480 27.94 12.86 23.55
N ARG A 481 27.46 12.80 24.79
CA ARG A 481 27.73 11.68 25.70
C ARG A 481 27.17 10.36 25.19
N PHE A 482 25.95 10.38 24.65
CA PHE A 482 25.32 9.21 24.03
C PHE A 482 26.14 8.70 22.82
N VAL A 483 26.50 9.61 21.91
CA VAL A 483 27.32 9.31 20.72
C VAL A 483 28.69 8.76 21.11
N ASN A 484 29.36 9.35 22.11
CA ASN A 484 30.65 8.87 22.61
C ASN A 484 30.54 7.47 23.24
N THR A 485 29.45 7.19 23.95
CA THR A 485 29.19 5.87 24.53
C THR A 485 29.01 4.82 23.44
N LEU A 486 28.17 5.10 22.44
CA LEU A 486 27.98 4.23 21.27
C LEU A 486 29.29 4.00 20.52
N THR A 487 30.06 5.06 20.28
CA THR A 487 31.38 4.99 19.63
C THR A 487 32.32 4.06 20.40
N SER A 488 32.42 4.24 21.71
CA SER A 488 33.28 3.42 22.56
C SER A 488 32.87 1.94 22.57
N ASN A 489 31.57 1.66 22.60
CA ASN A 489 31.05 0.29 22.61
C ASN A 489 31.24 -0.39 21.25
N TYR A 490 31.04 0.36 20.17
CA TYR A 490 31.25 -0.14 18.82
C TYR A 490 32.73 -0.45 18.54
N LEU A 491 33.64 0.42 18.98
CA LEU A 491 35.09 0.19 18.86
C LEU A 491 35.62 -0.96 19.73
N LYS A 492 34.87 -1.40 20.76
CA LYS A 492 35.21 -2.58 21.59
C LYS A 492 34.70 -3.90 21.01
N ASN A 493 33.59 -3.87 20.27
CA ASN A 493 32.91 -5.05 19.75
C ASN A 493 32.99 -5.06 18.22
N LEU A 494 34.01 -5.72 17.66
CA LEU A 494 34.35 -5.52 16.25
C LEU A 494 33.78 -6.50 15.25
N SER A 495 33.38 -5.92 14.14
CA SER A 495 33.22 -6.58 12.85
C SER A 495 34.55 -6.52 12.06
N PRO A 496 35.02 -7.65 11.51
CA PRO A 496 36.06 -7.69 10.48
C PRO A 496 35.75 -6.84 9.24
N ALA A 497 34.49 -6.39 9.07
CA ALA A 497 34.03 -5.59 7.94
C ALA A 497 34.08 -4.07 8.19
N LEU A 498 34.68 -3.59 9.29
CA LEU A 498 34.69 -2.16 9.66
C LEU A 498 35.18 -1.25 8.52
N LEU A 499 36.28 -1.62 7.84
CA LEU A 499 36.80 -0.85 6.70
C LEU A 499 35.72 -0.63 5.62
N SER A 500 35.08 -1.70 5.14
CA SER A 500 34.02 -1.60 4.11
C SER A 500 32.86 -0.71 4.51
N LEU A 501 32.52 -0.69 5.81
CA LEU A 501 31.43 0.13 6.33
C LEU A 501 31.81 1.61 6.35
N LEU A 502 33.09 1.90 6.56
CA LEU A 502 33.59 3.26 6.69
C LEU A 502 33.95 3.89 5.36
N GLU A 503 34.45 3.17 4.35
CA GLU A 503 35.03 3.70 3.09
C GLU A 503 34.19 4.79 2.40
N ASN A 504 32.86 4.78 2.53
CA ASN A 504 31.96 5.78 1.95
C ASN A 504 31.24 6.66 3.00
N ARG A 505 31.76 6.75 4.23
CA ARG A 505 31.09 7.36 5.39
C ARG A 505 32.01 8.27 6.19
N SER A 506 32.46 9.35 5.56
CA SER A 506 33.38 10.34 6.15
C SER A 506 32.95 10.91 7.50
N THR A 507 31.65 11.01 7.77
CA THR A 507 31.16 11.46 9.08
C THR A 507 31.56 10.52 10.20
N ILE A 508 31.32 9.22 10.02
CA ILE A 508 31.66 8.22 11.03
C ILE A 508 33.18 8.07 11.12
N THR A 509 33.88 8.08 9.98
CA THR A 509 35.35 8.07 9.96
C THR A 509 35.93 9.20 10.79
N ASN A 510 35.48 10.45 10.57
CA ASN A 510 35.91 11.60 11.36
C ASN A 510 35.57 11.48 12.84
N LEU A 511 34.39 10.94 13.17
CA LEU A 511 34.01 10.69 14.55
C LEU A 511 34.98 9.73 15.25
N PHE A 512 35.36 8.65 14.57
CA PHE A 512 36.31 7.67 15.12
C PHE A 512 37.73 8.23 15.21
N LEU A 513 38.20 8.99 14.21
CA LEU A 513 39.50 9.68 14.29
C LEU A 513 39.54 10.63 15.50
N ASN A 514 38.51 11.46 15.68
CA ASN A 514 38.41 12.36 16.83
C ASN A 514 38.36 11.59 18.16
N TYR A 515 37.70 10.44 18.18
CA TYR A 515 37.63 9.61 19.38
C TYR A 515 39.01 9.03 19.74
N PHE A 516 39.80 8.59 18.76
CA PHE A 516 41.17 8.13 18.96
C PHE A 516 42.10 9.26 19.39
N ASP A 517 42.02 10.43 18.78
CA ASP A 517 42.75 11.65 19.18
C ASP A 517 42.51 12.01 20.66
N GLN A 518 41.26 11.86 21.13
CA GLN A 518 40.91 12.05 22.54
C GLN A 518 41.37 10.90 23.46
N HIS A 519 41.66 9.71 22.91
CA HIS A 519 42.03 8.51 23.67
C HIS A 519 43.24 7.78 23.04
N PRO A 520 44.43 8.39 22.98
CA PRO A 520 45.55 7.84 22.21
C PRO A 520 46.02 6.45 22.67
N HIS A 521 45.90 6.16 23.97
CA HIS A 521 46.20 4.84 24.54
C HIS A 521 45.47 3.66 23.88
N LEU A 522 44.32 3.89 23.23
CA LEU A 522 43.57 2.86 22.52
C LEU A 522 44.26 2.44 21.20
N MET A 523 45.04 3.33 20.58
CA MET A 523 45.71 3.07 19.31
C MET A 523 46.75 1.94 19.42
N VAL A 524 47.38 1.78 20.59
CA VAL A 524 48.40 0.76 20.88
C VAL A 524 47.87 -0.42 21.70
N SER A 525 46.58 -0.42 22.05
CA SER A 525 45.95 -1.55 22.73
C SER A 525 45.92 -2.77 21.80
N SER A 526 46.34 -3.93 22.31
CA SER A 526 46.31 -5.20 21.55
C SER A 526 44.91 -5.58 21.05
N GLU A 527 43.86 -5.09 21.71
CA GLU A 527 42.47 -5.36 21.34
C GLU A 527 41.92 -4.42 20.26
N ILE A 528 42.49 -3.19 20.14
CA ILE A 528 41.89 -2.11 19.34
C ILE A 528 42.81 -1.61 18.21
N ASN A 529 44.11 -1.90 18.26
CA ASN A 529 45.08 -1.45 17.26
C ASN A 529 44.63 -1.77 15.82
N SER A 530 44.13 -2.99 15.58
CA SER A 530 43.57 -3.41 14.29
C SER A 530 42.44 -2.49 13.78
N ASN A 531 41.66 -1.89 14.67
CA ASN A 531 40.52 -1.03 14.33
C ASN A 531 41.00 0.37 14.00
N PHE A 532 41.95 0.87 14.78
CA PHE A 532 42.62 2.12 14.50
C PHE A 532 43.22 2.10 13.10
N ILE A 533 43.91 1.01 12.73
CA ILE A 533 44.46 0.84 11.39
C ILE A 533 43.36 0.80 10.31
N GLN A 534 42.25 0.08 10.53
CA GLN A 534 41.13 0.11 9.58
C GLN A 534 40.51 1.51 9.43
N VAL A 535 40.33 2.25 10.52
CA VAL A 535 39.80 3.63 10.48
C VAL A 535 40.75 4.55 9.71
N LEU A 536 42.06 4.41 9.89
CA LEU A 536 43.06 5.16 9.14
C LEU A 536 43.04 4.82 7.65
N LEU A 537 42.94 3.54 7.29
CA LEU A 537 42.82 3.13 5.89
C LEU A 537 41.55 3.73 5.26
N ALA A 538 40.41 3.67 5.94
CA ALA A 538 39.17 4.30 5.46
C ALA A 538 39.29 5.83 5.34
N ALA A 539 40.01 6.48 6.27
CA ALA A 539 40.25 7.91 6.21
C ALA A 539 41.16 8.30 5.04
N ARG A 540 42.16 7.46 4.73
CA ARG A 540 43.05 7.66 3.58
C ARG A 540 42.33 7.48 2.25
N THR A 541 41.49 6.45 2.10
CA THR A 541 40.68 6.28 0.89
C THR A 541 39.72 7.45 0.65
N GLN A 542 39.32 8.14 1.71
CA GLN A 542 38.48 9.34 1.68
C GLN A 542 39.24 10.66 1.51
N GLY A 543 40.57 10.65 1.60
CA GLY A 543 41.39 11.86 1.58
C GLY A 543 41.21 12.75 2.81
N ILE A 544 40.97 12.18 3.99
CA ILE A 544 40.86 12.93 5.25
C ILE A 544 42.25 13.22 5.82
N ASP A 545 42.65 14.49 5.81
CA ASP A 545 43.98 14.95 6.23
C ASP A 545 44.36 14.57 7.67
N ALA A 546 43.38 14.49 8.58
CA ALA A 546 43.59 14.17 9.99
C ALA A 546 44.24 12.79 10.20
N ALA A 547 44.10 11.87 9.24
CA ALA A 547 44.69 10.54 9.31
C ALA A 547 46.23 10.57 9.42
N HIS A 548 46.90 11.47 8.69
CA HIS A 548 48.36 11.54 8.70
C HIS A 548 48.90 11.98 10.06
N SER A 549 48.31 13.05 10.63
CA SER A 549 48.71 13.58 11.93
C SER A 549 48.52 12.55 13.03
N LEU A 550 47.38 11.85 13.00
CA LEU A 550 47.04 10.85 14.00
C LEU A 550 47.93 9.61 13.90
N TYR A 551 48.27 9.16 12.67
CA TYR A 551 49.22 8.06 12.51
C TYR A 551 50.64 8.46 12.90
N GLN A 552 51.04 9.71 12.68
CA GLN A 552 52.33 10.19 13.18
C GLN A 552 52.39 10.18 14.71
N GLU A 553 51.29 10.54 15.39
CA GLU A 553 51.17 10.39 16.84
C GLU A 553 51.32 8.93 17.27
N TYR A 554 50.65 8.01 16.58
CA TYR A 554 50.79 6.57 16.80
C TYR A 554 52.24 6.10 16.65
N LEU A 555 52.95 6.51 15.60
CA LEU A 555 54.35 6.16 15.42
C LEU A 555 55.23 6.68 16.55
N ASN A 556 54.91 7.84 17.13
CA ASN A 556 55.64 8.43 18.26
C ASN A 556 55.35 7.78 19.62
N MET A 557 54.36 6.88 19.70
CA MET A 557 54.04 6.18 20.96
C MET A 557 55.17 5.24 21.37
N PHE A 558 55.35 5.08 22.69
CA PHE A 558 56.47 4.33 23.26
C PHE A 558 56.53 2.89 22.72
N GLU A 559 55.37 2.23 22.66
CA GLU A 559 55.20 0.86 22.19
C GLU A 559 55.70 0.67 20.75
N ILE A 560 55.39 1.63 19.87
CA ILE A 560 55.77 1.59 18.45
C ILE A 560 57.24 1.97 18.27
N GLN A 561 57.71 2.97 19.01
CA GLN A 561 59.12 3.35 19.03
C GLN A 561 60.03 2.22 19.54
N GLN A 562 59.56 1.32 20.40
CA GLN A 562 60.35 0.12 20.75
C GLN A 562 60.53 -0.82 19.56
N GLN A 563 59.51 -0.95 18.70
CA GLN A 563 59.60 -1.80 17.51
C GLN A 563 60.51 -1.19 16.45
N LEU A 564 60.35 0.12 16.18
CA LEU A 564 61.13 0.85 15.18
C LEU A 564 62.62 1.05 15.55
N LYS A 565 63.05 0.68 16.77
CA LYS A 565 64.46 0.62 17.16
C LYS A 565 65.19 -0.61 16.62
N HIS A 566 64.47 -1.67 16.27
CA HIS A 566 65.07 -2.85 15.67
C HIS A 566 65.47 -2.55 14.23
N GLU A 567 66.75 -2.72 13.91
CA GLU A 567 67.31 -2.38 12.58
C GLU A 567 66.56 -3.10 11.45
N GLU A 568 66.23 -4.39 11.60
CA GLU A 568 65.52 -5.15 10.56
C GLU A 568 64.12 -4.59 10.24
N ILE A 569 63.42 -4.01 11.22
CA ILE A 569 62.12 -3.34 10.98
C ILE A 569 62.35 -2.00 10.31
N LYS A 570 63.34 -1.23 10.79
CA LYS A 570 63.65 0.10 10.28
C LYS A 570 64.14 0.08 8.83
N GLU A 571 64.87 -0.97 8.43
CA GLU A 571 65.38 -1.16 7.06
C GLU A 571 64.27 -1.38 6.02
N ILE A 572 63.05 -1.71 6.44
CA ILE A 572 61.91 -1.91 5.53
C ILE A 572 60.83 -0.84 5.68
N PHE A 573 60.70 -0.22 6.86
CA PHE A 573 59.56 0.62 7.21
C PHE A 573 59.62 2.01 6.52
N GLY A 574 58.54 2.37 5.83
CA GLY A 574 58.30 3.68 5.23
C GLY A 574 59.51 4.26 4.47
N ASP A 575 60.08 5.35 4.98
CA ASP A 575 61.22 6.08 4.40
C ASP A 575 62.61 5.51 4.76
N TYR A 576 62.65 4.33 5.37
CA TYR A 576 63.84 3.64 5.91
C TYR A 576 64.51 4.37 7.09
N LYS A 577 63.89 5.41 7.64
CA LYS A 577 64.36 6.16 8.81
C LYS A 577 63.41 6.09 9.99
N GLY A 578 62.30 5.35 9.85
CA GLY A 578 61.28 5.20 10.87
C GLY A 578 60.10 6.15 10.69
N ASN A 579 59.96 6.82 9.54
CA ASN A 579 58.78 7.62 9.21
C ASN A 579 57.98 6.98 8.07
N ALA A 580 56.68 7.21 8.04
CA ALA A 580 55.84 6.77 6.92
C ALA A 580 56.12 7.61 5.64
N GLU A 581 56.13 6.96 4.49
CA GLU A 581 56.27 7.56 3.15
C GLU A 581 54.92 7.57 2.45
N TRP A 582 54.15 8.64 2.64
CA TRP A 582 52.76 8.71 2.17
C TRP A 582 52.58 8.90 0.66
N SER A 583 53.66 9.22 -0.08
CA SER A 583 53.57 9.41 -1.53
C SER A 583 53.60 8.10 -2.33
N ASP A 584 53.95 6.98 -1.69
CA ASP A 584 53.97 5.65 -2.30
C ASP A 584 53.09 4.67 -1.51
N ASN A 585 51.97 4.25 -2.11
CA ASN A 585 51.05 3.27 -1.49
C ASN A 585 51.66 1.85 -1.38
N ASN A 586 52.81 1.60 -1.99
CA ASN A 586 53.57 0.36 -1.84
C ASN A 586 54.67 0.47 -0.77
N ALA A 587 54.95 1.67 -0.24
CA ALA A 587 55.84 1.82 0.90
C ALA A 587 55.25 1.11 2.13
N GLN A 588 56.12 0.49 2.92
CA GLN A 588 55.73 -0.30 4.08
C GLN A 588 55.40 0.61 5.27
N ASN A 589 54.31 1.36 5.15
CA ASN A 589 53.93 2.42 6.06
C ASN A 589 53.20 1.91 7.31
N PHE A 590 52.58 0.74 7.24
CA PHE A 590 51.69 0.26 8.28
C PHE A 590 52.38 -0.77 9.16
N LEU A 591 52.49 -0.46 10.45
CA LEU A 591 52.96 -1.37 11.49
C LEU A 591 51.77 -1.74 12.38
N LEU A 592 51.44 -3.02 12.43
CA LEU A 592 50.34 -3.58 13.22
C LEU A 592 50.90 -4.31 14.43
N LEU A 593 50.30 -4.05 15.60
CA LEU A 593 50.58 -4.78 16.82
C LEU A 593 49.78 -6.09 16.85
N SER A 594 50.42 -7.15 17.33
CA SER A 594 49.83 -8.47 17.48
C SER A 594 49.22 -8.68 18.87
N THR A 595 48.26 -9.59 18.97
CA THR A 595 47.80 -10.17 20.26
C THR A 595 48.86 -11.06 20.90
N THR A 596 49.73 -11.68 20.09
CA THR A 596 50.93 -12.39 20.55
C THR A 596 52.03 -11.37 20.95
N PRO A 597 52.63 -11.48 22.14
CA PRO A 597 53.65 -10.55 22.61
C PRO A 597 54.86 -10.42 21.65
N ASN A 598 55.36 -9.19 21.50
CA ASN A 598 56.52 -8.83 20.67
C ASN A 598 56.46 -9.29 19.21
N ARG A 599 55.26 -9.57 18.70
CA ARG A 599 55.04 -9.84 17.29
C ARG A 599 54.46 -8.61 16.61
N VAL A 600 54.97 -8.28 15.43
CA VAL A 600 54.43 -7.18 14.63
C VAL A 600 54.35 -7.58 13.17
N LEU A 601 53.40 -6.99 12.46
CA LEU A 601 53.24 -7.12 11.02
C LEU A 601 53.49 -5.76 10.39
N VAL A 602 54.35 -5.73 9.39
CA VAL A 602 54.64 -4.55 8.58
C VAL A 602 54.15 -4.81 7.16
N ALA A 603 53.35 -3.88 6.63
CA ALA A 603 52.76 -4.00 5.30
C ALA A 603 52.57 -2.63 4.64
N SER A 604 52.37 -2.65 3.32
CA SER A 604 51.96 -1.48 2.56
C SER A 604 50.45 -1.28 2.58
N GLU A 605 50.01 -0.07 2.23
CA GLU A 605 48.59 0.27 2.12
C GLU A 605 47.87 -0.64 1.12
N ASN A 606 48.48 -0.85 -0.05
CA ASN A 606 47.92 -1.70 -1.11
C ASN A 606 47.71 -3.14 -0.64
N ILE A 607 48.68 -3.74 0.07
CA ILE A 607 48.57 -5.11 0.56
C ILE A 607 47.50 -5.22 1.65
N LEU A 608 47.46 -4.27 2.60
CA LEU A 608 46.45 -4.28 3.64
C LEU A 608 45.03 -4.11 3.09
N SER A 609 44.84 -3.22 2.12
CA SER A 609 43.55 -3.03 1.45
C SER A 609 43.09 -4.32 0.74
N GLN A 610 43.99 -4.99 0.01
CA GLN A 610 43.70 -6.29 -0.61
C GLN A 610 43.35 -7.38 0.42
N MET A 611 44.06 -7.44 1.54
CA MET A 611 43.79 -8.43 2.59
C MET A 611 42.45 -8.20 3.31
N LEU A 612 41.98 -6.95 3.38
CA LEU A 612 40.68 -6.59 3.98
C LEU A 612 39.52 -6.65 2.96
N HIS A 613 39.84 -6.62 1.67
CA HIS A 613 38.91 -6.79 0.56
C HIS A 613 39.40 -7.88 -0.42
N PRO A 614 39.45 -9.14 0.01
CA PRO A 614 40.09 -10.18 -0.78
C PRO A 614 39.34 -10.48 -2.07
N ASP A 615 40.13 -10.61 -3.13
CA ASP A 615 39.77 -11.14 -4.44
C ASP A 615 40.58 -12.42 -4.76
N LEU A 616 40.40 -12.95 -5.97
CA LEU A 616 41.10 -14.17 -6.40
C LEU A 616 42.62 -14.00 -6.52
N ASP A 617 43.13 -12.77 -6.63
CA ASP A 617 44.54 -12.47 -6.87
C ASP A 617 45.29 -12.02 -5.60
N THR A 618 44.57 -11.84 -4.49
CA THR A 618 45.04 -11.31 -3.21
C THR A 618 46.26 -12.05 -2.68
N LYS A 619 47.31 -11.29 -2.35
CA LYS A 619 48.62 -11.80 -1.92
C LYS A 619 48.77 -11.81 -0.41
N TRP A 620 48.43 -12.94 0.20
CA TRP A 620 48.48 -13.12 1.67
C TRP A 620 49.90 -13.27 2.24
N ASP A 621 50.88 -13.67 1.45
CA ASP A 621 52.27 -13.86 1.88
C ASP A 621 53.16 -12.61 1.67
N HIS A 622 52.60 -11.51 1.15
CA HIS A 622 53.35 -10.29 0.84
C HIS A 622 53.36 -9.29 2.03
N VAL A 623 53.54 -9.83 3.24
CA VAL A 623 53.65 -9.08 4.50
C VAL A 623 54.96 -9.45 5.21
N TYR A 624 55.53 -8.52 5.96
CA TYR A 624 56.71 -8.78 6.79
C TYR A 624 56.28 -9.04 8.23
N LEU A 625 56.62 -10.23 8.74
CA LEU A 625 56.33 -10.61 10.12
C LEU A 625 57.59 -10.60 10.96
N PHE A 626 57.51 -9.98 12.13
CA PHE A 626 58.62 -9.93 13.07
C PHE A 626 58.25 -10.54 14.40
N GLN A 627 59.20 -11.23 15.03
CA GLN A 627 59.12 -11.73 16.40
C GLN A 627 60.37 -11.25 17.15
N ASP A 628 60.18 -10.51 18.24
CA ASP A 628 61.28 -9.92 19.03
C ASP A 628 62.26 -9.10 18.17
N GLY A 629 61.70 -8.41 17.17
CA GLY A 629 62.44 -7.54 16.24
C GLY A 629 63.18 -8.25 15.11
N LYS A 630 63.06 -9.58 14.97
CA LYS A 630 63.65 -10.35 13.87
C LYS A 630 62.60 -10.74 12.84
N CYS A 631 62.92 -10.56 11.56
CA CYS A 631 62.04 -10.96 10.45
C CYS A 631 61.94 -12.49 10.38
N LEU A 632 60.72 -13.01 10.34
CA LEU A 632 60.44 -14.43 10.18
C LEU A 632 60.44 -14.80 8.69
N SER A 633 61.07 -15.91 8.35
CA SER A 633 60.95 -16.54 7.04
C SER A 633 59.57 -17.19 6.87
N PRO A 634 58.98 -17.21 5.66
CA PRO A 634 57.72 -17.91 5.36
C PRO A 634 57.70 -19.41 5.74
N SER A 635 58.88 -20.04 5.89
CA SER A 635 58.99 -21.42 6.37
C SER A 635 58.80 -21.59 7.88
N GLU A 636 58.88 -20.51 8.65
CA GLU A 636 58.86 -20.51 10.13
C GLU A 636 57.46 -20.32 10.71
N TYR A 637 56.46 -20.03 9.87
CA TYR A 637 55.08 -19.84 10.30
C TYR A 637 54.06 -20.35 9.27
N SER A 638 52.85 -20.62 9.75
CA SER A 638 51.68 -20.85 8.90
C SER A 638 50.85 -19.57 8.85
N LEU A 639 50.48 -19.11 7.64
CA LEU A 639 49.59 -17.95 7.48
C LEU A 639 48.27 -18.13 8.24
N LYS A 640 47.68 -19.33 8.16
CA LYS A 640 46.45 -19.66 8.88
C LYS A 640 46.61 -19.49 10.39
N GLN A 641 47.70 -20.00 10.95
CA GLN A 641 47.97 -19.89 12.37
C GLN A 641 48.24 -18.43 12.76
N CYS A 642 49.05 -17.72 11.96
CA CYS A 642 49.41 -16.33 12.20
C CYS A 642 48.17 -15.42 12.24
N TYR A 643 47.26 -15.54 11.27
CA TYR A 643 46.05 -14.72 11.26
C TYR A 643 45.05 -15.12 12.34
N ASN A 644 44.93 -16.41 12.67
CA ASN A 644 44.02 -16.83 13.73
C ASN A 644 44.50 -16.41 15.14
N GLU A 645 45.81 -16.48 15.39
CA GLU A 645 46.36 -16.32 16.75
C GLU A 645 46.94 -14.94 17.01
N SER A 646 47.58 -14.31 16.01
CA SER A 646 48.34 -13.07 16.16
C SER A 646 47.66 -11.85 15.54
N PHE A 647 46.94 -12.03 14.43
CA PHE A 647 46.22 -10.95 13.74
C PHE A 647 44.77 -11.34 13.37
N PRO A 648 43.88 -11.51 14.37
CA PRO A 648 42.52 -12.01 14.17
C PRO A 648 41.68 -11.22 13.17
N LEU A 649 42.03 -9.95 12.92
CA LEU A 649 41.43 -9.10 11.89
C LEU A 649 41.37 -9.81 10.52
N PHE A 650 42.45 -10.50 10.14
CA PHE A 650 42.59 -11.09 8.81
C PHE A 650 42.00 -12.51 8.71
N ALA A 651 41.74 -13.16 9.84
CA ALA A 651 41.31 -14.56 9.86
C ALA A 651 40.01 -14.83 9.08
N PRO A 652 38.94 -14.03 9.21
CA PRO A 652 37.70 -14.24 8.45
C PRO A 652 37.89 -14.01 6.94
N HIS A 653 38.63 -12.95 6.57
CA HIS A 653 38.93 -12.61 5.18
C HIS A 653 39.80 -13.69 4.50
N PHE A 654 40.83 -14.17 5.21
CA PHE A 654 41.68 -15.25 4.75
C PHE A 654 40.88 -16.55 4.56
N SER A 655 40.08 -16.92 5.57
CA SER A 655 39.25 -18.14 5.52
C SER A 655 38.23 -18.09 4.38
N TYR A 656 37.66 -16.92 4.11
CA TYR A 656 36.78 -16.71 2.97
C TYR A 656 37.55 -16.82 1.65
N SER A 657 38.69 -16.16 1.50
CA SER A 657 39.46 -16.18 0.24
C SER A 657 39.85 -17.60 -0.21
N LEU A 658 40.15 -18.49 0.73
CA LEU A 658 40.43 -19.92 0.46
C LEU A 658 39.24 -20.63 -0.21
N ASN A 659 38.01 -20.19 0.07
CA ASN A 659 36.76 -20.79 -0.41
C ASN A 659 35.99 -19.91 -1.42
N GLN A 660 36.40 -18.65 -1.60
CA GLN A 660 35.79 -17.68 -2.52
C GLN A 660 35.74 -18.23 -3.95
N SER A 661 36.76 -18.99 -4.36
CA SER A 661 36.78 -19.68 -5.65
C SER A 661 35.62 -20.68 -5.82
N LYS A 662 35.18 -21.36 -4.76
CA LYS A 662 34.05 -22.31 -4.79
C LYS A 662 32.72 -21.59 -4.91
N PHE A 663 32.52 -20.52 -4.13
CA PHE A 663 31.32 -19.68 -4.23
C PHE A 663 31.23 -18.97 -5.59
N TYR A 664 32.35 -18.46 -6.10
CA TYR A 664 32.42 -17.86 -7.44
C TYR A 664 32.03 -18.87 -8.52
N LYS A 665 32.57 -20.11 -8.44
CA LYS A 665 32.17 -21.22 -9.33
C LYS A 665 30.69 -21.59 -9.20
N LEU A 666 30.09 -21.46 -8.01
CA LEU A 666 28.65 -21.65 -7.82
C LEU A 666 27.86 -20.55 -8.55
N ILE A 667 28.21 -19.28 -8.39
CA ILE A 667 27.53 -18.20 -9.10
C ILE A 667 27.72 -18.35 -10.63
N GLU A 668 28.91 -18.74 -11.09
CA GLU A 668 29.14 -19.09 -12.50
C GLU A 668 28.27 -20.26 -12.97
N SER A 669 28.01 -21.24 -12.10
CA SER A 669 27.17 -22.38 -12.44
C SER A 669 25.70 -22.05 -12.69
N LEU A 670 25.22 -20.93 -12.15
CA LEU A 670 23.84 -20.47 -12.33
C LEU A 670 23.59 -19.87 -13.72
N ASP A 671 24.63 -19.63 -14.52
CA ASP A 671 24.53 -19.08 -15.88
C ASP A 671 23.76 -17.74 -15.91
N LEU A 672 24.17 -16.81 -15.03
CA LEU A 672 23.52 -15.50 -14.84
C LEU A 672 23.65 -14.55 -16.05
N GLY A 673 24.45 -14.90 -17.06
CA GLY A 673 24.78 -14.02 -18.19
C GLY A 673 25.63 -12.81 -17.82
N ASP A 674 26.01 -12.01 -18.84
CA ASP A 674 26.97 -10.91 -18.70
C ASP A 674 26.44 -9.71 -17.89
N LYS A 675 25.12 -9.58 -17.76
CA LYS A 675 24.47 -8.46 -17.05
C LYS A 675 24.35 -8.73 -15.55
N LEU A 676 23.83 -9.90 -15.14
CA LEU A 676 23.58 -10.18 -13.73
C LEU A 676 24.81 -10.74 -13.01
N LYS A 677 25.70 -11.46 -13.71
CA LYS A 677 26.92 -12.03 -13.08
C LYS A 677 27.75 -10.95 -12.37
N PRO A 678 28.10 -9.80 -12.98
CA PRO A 678 28.87 -8.77 -12.29
C PRO A 678 28.15 -8.22 -11.06
N LEU A 679 26.82 -8.05 -11.10
CA LEU A 679 26.04 -7.54 -9.98
C LEU A 679 26.07 -8.48 -8.77
N PHE A 680 25.94 -9.80 -9.01
CA PHE A 680 26.05 -10.79 -7.93
C PHE A 680 27.43 -10.79 -7.30
N MET A 681 28.49 -10.74 -8.11
CA MET A 681 29.87 -10.72 -7.61
C MET A 681 30.23 -9.41 -6.91
N ASP A 682 29.66 -8.29 -7.33
CA ASP A 682 29.92 -6.99 -6.73
C ASP A 682 29.15 -6.79 -5.42
N ALA A 683 27.94 -7.33 -5.34
CA ALA A 683 27.12 -7.32 -4.13
C ALA A 683 27.80 -8.04 -2.93
N THR A 684 28.68 -9.02 -3.17
CA THR A 684 29.43 -9.67 -2.07
C THR A 684 30.51 -8.79 -1.46
N LYS A 685 30.82 -7.64 -2.03
CA LYS A 685 31.87 -6.73 -1.53
C LYS A 685 31.35 -5.71 -0.51
N SER A 686 30.04 -5.68 -0.26
CA SER A 686 29.42 -4.69 0.63
C SER A 686 28.23 -5.28 1.40
N LYS A 687 27.94 -4.73 2.58
CA LYS A 687 26.79 -5.14 3.40
C LYS A 687 25.45 -4.74 2.78
N ALA A 688 25.43 -3.66 1.99
CA ALA A 688 24.27 -3.15 1.28
C ALA A 688 24.65 -2.75 -0.14
N TYR A 689 23.77 -3.05 -1.10
CA TYR A 689 23.99 -2.82 -2.52
C TYR A 689 22.94 -1.86 -3.09
N ALA A 690 23.38 -0.88 -3.89
CA ALA A 690 22.51 0.17 -4.39
C ALA A 690 21.55 -0.32 -5.49
N THR A 691 22.02 -1.21 -6.35
CA THR A 691 21.24 -1.72 -7.49
C THR A 691 20.21 -2.74 -7.01
N LYS A 692 18.92 -2.48 -7.27
CA LYS A 692 17.81 -3.37 -6.92
C LYS A 692 17.28 -4.10 -8.16
N LEU A 693 16.82 -5.34 -7.97
CA LEU A 693 16.33 -6.22 -9.04
C LEU A 693 14.82 -6.50 -8.88
N VAL A 694 14.03 -5.50 -8.50
CA VAL A 694 12.58 -5.63 -8.25
C VAL A 694 11.70 -5.18 -9.41
N ASP A 695 12.29 -4.56 -10.45
CA ASP A 695 11.55 -4.16 -11.64
C ASP A 695 11.16 -5.37 -12.51
N ASP A 696 10.12 -5.18 -13.35
CA ASP A 696 9.57 -6.24 -14.19
C ASP A 696 10.62 -6.90 -15.11
N THR A 697 11.58 -6.13 -15.61
CA THR A 697 12.63 -6.65 -16.52
C THR A 697 13.56 -7.58 -15.75
N SER A 698 14.04 -7.14 -14.60
CA SER A 698 14.90 -7.94 -13.72
C SER A 698 14.18 -9.20 -13.21
N GLN A 699 12.89 -9.10 -12.86
CA GLN A 699 12.10 -10.27 -12.43
C GLN A 699 11.94 -11.31 -13.54
N GLN A 700 11.73 -10.87 -14.79
CA GLN A 700 11.65 -11.78 -15.94
C GLN A 700 12.98 -12.49 -16.20
N GLU A 701 14.10 -11.75 -16.21
CA GLU A 701 15.44 -12.33 -16.38
C GLU A 701 15.75 -13.37 -15.29
N LEU A 702 15.47 -13.04 -14.03
CA LEU A 702 15.64 -13.97 -12.91
C LEU A 702 14.74 -15.21 -13.05
N SER A 703 13.50 -15.06 -13.55
CA SER A 703 12.58 -16.18 -13.78
C SER A 703 13.13 -17.16 -14.83
N GLU A 704 13.62 -16.64 -15.95
CA GLU A 704 14.21 -17.46 -17.02
C GLU A 704 15.41 -18.26 -16.52
N ILE A 705 16.30 -17.63 -15.77
CA ILE A 705 17.50 -18.27 -15.21
C ILE A 705 17.12 -19.32 -14.17
N PHE A 706 16.35 -18.94 -13.15
CA PHE A 706 16.10 -19.83 -12.01
C PHE A 706 15.11 -20.96 -12.34
N SER A 707 14.33 -20.85 -13.42
CA SER A 707 13.54 -21.98 -13.96
C SER A 707 14.41 -23.16 -14.43
N ARG A 708 15.69 -22.92 -14.73
CA ARG A 708 16.65 -23.97 -15.11
C ARG A 708 17.08 -24.80 -13.92
N VAL A 709 17.12 -24.20 -12.72
CA VAL A 709 17.62 -24.83 -11.49
C VAL A 709 16.51 -25.29 -10.54
N LEU A 710 15.29 -24.78 -10.71
CA LEU A 710 14.11 -25.10 -9.90
C LEU A 710 13.02 -25.81 -10.71
N ASP A 711 12.33 -26.78 -10.10
CA ASP A 711 11.05 -27.29 -10.61
C ASP A 711 9.89 -26.41 -10.10
N LEU A 712 9.45 -25.48 -10.95
CA LEU A 712 8.36 -24.55 -10.62
C LEU A 712 6.98 -25.23 -10.53
N LYS A 713 6.81 -26.43 -11.11
CA LYS A 713 5.52 -27.14 -11.11
C LYS A 713 5.29 -27.96 -9.85
N GLN A 714 6.36 -28.34 -9.16
CA GLN A 714 6.33 -29.16 -7.95
C GLN A 714 6.59 -28.36 -6.67
N GLY A 715 6.27 -27.06 -6.66
CA GLY A 715 6.41 -26.22 -5.46
C GLY A 715 7.83 -25.69 -5.24
N TYR A 716 8.54 -25.35 -6.33
CA TYR A 716 9.85 -24.70 -6.30
C TYR A 716 10.99 -25.55 -5.74
N ILE A 717 10.99 -26.86 -6.03
CA ILE A 717 11.99 -27.81 -5.52
C ILE A 717 13.31 -27.67 -6.31
N LEU A 718 14.45 -27.84 -5.63
CA LEU A 718 15.78 -27.87 -6.24
C LEU A 718 15.92 -29.11 -7.14
N LYS A 719 16.24 -28.91 -8.43
CA LYS A 719 16.46 -30.04 -9.35
C LYS A 719 17.67 -30.87 -8.93
N GLU A 720 17.59 -32.20 -9.10
CA GLU A 720 18.66 -33.14 -8.73
C GLU A 720 20.00 -32.84 -9.42
N GLU A 721 19.98 -32.43 -10.69
CA GLU A 721 21.19 -32.02 -11.42
C GLU A 721 21.91 -30.86 -10.72
N ASN A 722 21.16 -29.88 -10.22
CA ASN A 722 21.69 -28.75 -9.50
C ASN A 722 22.17 -29.11 -8.10
N TYR A 723 21.45 -30.00 -7.40
CA TYR A 723 21.91 -30.56 -6.13
C TYR A 723 23.28 -31.25 -6.29
N ASN A 724 23.41 -32.15 -7.27
CA ASN A 724 24.66 -32.86 -7.53
C ASN A 724 25.81 -31.90 -7.88
N ARG A 725 25.52 -30.87 -8.68
CA ARG A 725 26.51 -29.83 -9.01
C ARG A 725 27.01 -29.07 -7.78
N ILE A 726 26.13 -28.71 -6.83
CA ILE A 726 26.54 -28.09 -5.57
C ILE A 726 27.42 -29.05 -4.78
N MET A 727 27.06 -30.34 -4.71
CA MET A 727 27.85 -31.34 -3.99
C MET A 727 29.25 -31.52 -4.59
N GLU A 728 29.39 -31.51 -5.92
CA GLU A 728 30.69 -31.57 -6.59
C GLU A 728 31.53 -30.31 -6.35
N LEU A 729 30.94 -29.12 -6.48
CA LEU A 729 31.65 -27.85 -6.32
C LEU A 729 32.24 -27.64 -4.92
N TYR A 730 31.56 -28.14 -3.89
CA TYR A 730 31.98 -28.02 -2.51
C TYR A 730 32.69 -29.28 -1.98
N ASP A 731 33.01 -30.25 -2.83
CA ASP A 731 33.65 -31.52 -2.48
C ASP A 731 32.86 -32.34 -1.43
N LEU A 732 31.53 -32.31 -1.49
CA LEU A 732 30.61 -32.92 -0.53
C LEU A 732 30.04 -34.27 -0.97
N THR A 733 30.42 -34.82 -2.12
CA THR A 733 29.83 -36.05 -2.67
C THR A 733 29.93 -37.23 -1.68
N SER A 734 31.07 -37.37 -1.00
CA SER A 734 31.32 -38.37 0.03
C SER A 734 31.04 -37.92 1.48
N SER A 735 30.56 -36.69 1.69
CA SER A 735 30.28 -36.13 3.03
C SER A 735 29.02 -36.71 3.66
N THR A 736 28.89 -36.51 4.97
CA THR A 736 27.71 -36.93 5.74
C THR A 736 26.46 -36.13 5.36
N ASP A 737 25.28 -36.71 5.55
CA ASP A 737 24.00 -36.03 5.29
C ASP A 737 23.84 -34.75 6.11
N ARG A 738 24.40 -34.74 7.34
CA ARG A 738 24.45 -33.56 8.19
C ARG A 738 25.27 -32.44 7.55
N GLU A 739 26.52 -32.72 7.14
CA GLU A 739 27.39 -31.71 6.51
C GLU A 739 26.76 -31.18 5.22
N LYS A 740 26.18 -32.05 4.39
CA LYS A 740 25.46 -31.65 3.18
C LYS A 740 24.31 -30.69 3.49
N ALA A 741 23.54 -30.98 4.54
CA ALA A 741 22.44 -30.12 4.97
C ALA A 741 22.92 -28.77 5.53
N GLU A 742 24.02 -28.75 6.30
CA GLU A 742 24.62 -27.52 6.83
C GLU A 742 25.09 -26.58 5.69
N TYR A 743 25.70 -27.13 4.64
CA TYR A 743 26.09 -26.37 3.43
C TYR A 743 24.89 -25.83 2.67
N LEU A 744 23.88 -26.67 2.40
CA LEU A 744 22.66 -26.25 1.70
C LEU A 744 21.91 -25.16 2.47
N PHE A 745 21.80 -25.29 3.79
CA PHE A 745 21.18 -24.24 4.61
C PHE A 745 21.99 -22.94 4.59
N SER A 746 23.32 -23.03 4.71
CA SER A 746 24.18 -21.84 4.67
C SER A 746 24.06 -21.10 3.33
N LEU A 747 23.96 -21.85 2.22
CA LEU A 747 23.63 -21.28 0.91
C LEU A 747 22.23 -20.66 0.88
N SER A 748 21.24 -21.30 1.49
CA SER A 748 19.90 -20.74 1.63
C SER A 748 19.93 -19.37 2.32
N ALA A 749 20.63 -19.24 3.45
CA ALA A 749 20.78 -17.96 4.15
C ALA A 749 21.42 -16.86 3.25
N VAL A 750 22.44 -17.23 2.46
CA VAL A 750 23.09 -16.32 1.49
C VAL A 750 22.12 -15.86 0.39
N PHE A 751 21.31 -16.77 -0.18
CA PHE A 751 20.32 -16.39 -1.19
C PHE A 751 19.12 -15.63 -0.61
N THR A 752 18.76 -15.86 0.66
CA THR A 752 17.84 -15.00 1.39
C THR A 752 18.40 -13.59 1.51
N ARG A 753 19.70 -13.44 1.82
CA ARG A 753 20.37 -12.13 1.87
C ARG A 753 20.36 -11.42 0.52
N TYR A 754 20.64 -12.13 -0.58
CA TYR A 754 20.50 -11.56 -1.92
C TYR A 754 19.10 -11.02 -2.20
N SER A 755 18.06 -11.73 -1.73
CA SER A 755 16.67 -11.30 -1.90
C SER A 755 16.23 -10.16 -0.96
N SER A 756 17.05 -9.80 0.02
CA SER A 756 16.71 -8.79 1.04
C SER A 756 16.78 -7.36 0.53
N SER A 757 16.12 -6.44 1.26
CA SER A 757 16.19 -4.99 1.01
C SER A 757 17.61 -4.43 1.05
N ALA A 758 18.52 -5.09 1.77
CA ALA A 758 19.93 -4.71 1.80
C ALA A 758 20.63 -4.95 0.47
N ILE A 759 20.30 -6.02 -0.28
CA ILE A 759 20.99 -6.38 -1.53
C ILE A 759 20.12 -6.05 -2.74
N PHE A 760 19.35 -7.00 -3.28
CA PHE A 760 18.59 -6.79 -4.52
C PHE A 760 17.10 -6.45 -4.32
N GLY A 761 16.58 -6.52 -3.10
CA GLY A 761 15.21 -6.12 -2.77
C GLY A 761 15.05 -4.66 -2.36
N THR A 762 13.81 -4.30 -2.03
CA THR A 762 13.39 -3.09 -1.31
C THR A 762 12.58 -3.51 -0.08
N GLU A 763 12.14 -2.54 0.73
CA GLU A 763 11.28 -2.83 1.90
C GLU A 763 9.93 -3.43 1.50
N GLU A 764 9.38 -3.01 0.36
CA GLU A 764 8.06 -3.42 -0.11
C GLU A 764 8.10 -4.60 -1.08
N HIS A 765 9.24 -4.80 -1.76
CA HIS A 765 9.38 -5.76 -2.85
C HIS A 765 10.68 -6.56 -2.74
N SER A 766 10.63 -7.85 -3.03
CA SER A 766 11.81 -8.72 -2.99
C SER A 766 11.87 -9.58 -4.26
N PRO A 767 13.07 -9.89 -4.80
CA PRO A 767 13.17 -10.75 -5.97
C PRO A 767 12.66 -12.16 -5.69
N LEU A 768 11.51 -12.51 -6.24
CA LEU A 768 10.76 -13.71 -5.89
C LEU A 768 11.56 -14.99 -6.18
N MET A 769 12.24 -15.03 -7.32
CA MET A 769 13.03 -16.20 -7.72
C MET A 769 14.21 -16.48 -6.79
N LEU A 770 14.80 -15.44 -6.19
CA LEU A 770 15.88 -15.60 -5.20
C LEU A 770 15.33 -16.15 -3.89
N ARG A 771 14.14 -15.69 -3.46
CA ARG A 771 13.43 -16.27 -2.31
C ARG A 771 13.09 -17.73 -2.53
N TYR A 772 12.60 -18.08 -3.71
CA TYR A 772 12.24 -19.46 -4.06
C TYR A 772 13.47 -20.36 -4.15
N TYR A 773 14.59 -19.85 -4.66
CA TYR A 773 15.84 -20.60 -4.66
C TYR A 773 16.39 -20.81 -3.24
N ALA A 774 16.36 -19.78 -2.39
CA ALA A 774 16.69 -19.91 -0.98
C ALA A 774 15.80 -20.96 -0.28
N TYR A 775 14.49 -20.91 -0.52
CA TYR A 775 13.54 -21.92 -0.03
C TYR A 775 13.91 -23.34 -0.49
N ALA A 776 14.17 -23.53 -1.78
CA ALA A 776 14.50 -24.83 -2.36
C ALA A 776 15.74 -25.46 -1.71
N LEU A 777 16.77 -24.65 -1.45
CA LEU A 777 17.99 -25.05 -0.75
C LEU A 777 17.67 -25.47 0.70
N MET A 778 16.86 -24.68 1.41
CA MET A 778 16.43 -24.99 2.79
C MET A 778 15.58 -26.25 2.86
N GLU A 779 14.64 -26.43 1.94
CA GLU A 779 13.78 -27.61 1.86
C GLU A 779 14.61 -28.87 1.58
N LYS A 780 15.60 -28.80 0.67
CA LYS A 780 16.51 -29.92 0.43
C LYS A 780 17.37 -30.23 1.66
N ALA A 781 17.87 -29.20 2.36
CA ALA A 781 18.61 -29.37 3.61
C ALA A 781 17.75 -30.09 4.68
N HIS A 782 16.51 -29.65 4.87
CA HIS A 782 15.57 -30.25 5.82
C HIS A 782 15.16 -31.66 5.42
N THR A 783 15.04 -31.94 4.12
CA THR A 783 14.72 -33.29 3.62
C THR A 783 15.84 -34.29 3.90
N ILE A 784 17.09 -33.86 3.71
CA ILE A 784 18.27 -34.71 3.95
C ILE A 784 18.53 -34.90 5.45
N TYR A 785 18.35 -33.84 6.26
CA TYR A 785 18.57 -33.88 7.70
C TYR A 785 17.49 -33.09 8.48
N PRO A 786 16.30 -33.68 8.74
CA PRO A 786 15.15 -32.98 9.32
C PRO A 786 15.36 -32.38 10.71
N THR A 787 16.33 -32.89 11.45
CA THR A 787 16.69 -32.37 12.78
C THR A 787 17.50 -31.09 12.73
N LEU A 788 17.94 -30.63 11.55
CA LEU A 788 18.78 -29.42 11.41
C LEU A 788 18.09 -28.16 11.94
N LEU A 789 16.81 -27.95 11.59
CA LEU A 789 16.03 -26.76 11.96
C LEU A 789 14.97 -27.03 13.03
N GLY A 790 14.44 -28.27 13.04
CA GLY A 790 13.18 -28.61 13.69
C GLY A 790 11.98 -28.17 12.86
N GLN A 791 10.82 -28.82 13.06
CA GLN A 791 9.63 -28.61 12.24
C GLN A 791 9.07 -27.18 12.34
N ASP A 792 8.99 -26.61 13.53
CA ASP A 792 8.36 -25.30 13.74
C ASP A 792 9.12 -24.18 13.02
N LYS A 793 10.45 -24.15 13.13
CA LYS A 793 11.29 -23.15 12.44
C LYS A 793 11.23 -23.31 10.93
N PHE A 794 11.29 -24.56 10.46
CA PHE A 794 11.20 -24.84 9.03
C PHE A 794 9.89 -24.31 8.43
N ILE A 795 8.76 -24.52 9.12
CA ILE A 795 7.45 -24.03 8.67
C ILE A 795 7.39 -22.50 8.67
N ASP A 796 7.84 -21.83 9.75
CA ASP A 796 7.87 -20.36 9.82
C ASP A 796 8.70 -19.75 8.69
N TRP A 797 9.94 -20.22 8.50
CA TRP A 797 10.83 -19.67 7.48
C TRP A 797 10.39 -20.02 6.06
N LYS A 798 9.78 -21.20 5.86
CA LYS A 798 9.11 -21.56 4.61
C LYS A 798 8.01 -20.56 4.27
N ASN A 799 7.13 -20.27 5.23
CA ASN A 799 6.03 -19.34 5.02
C ASN A 799 6.53 -17.92 4.70
N ARG A 800 7.57 -17.46 5.40
CA ARG A 800 8.21 -16.16 5.13
C ARG A 800 8.93 -16.13 3.78
N LEU A 801 9.59 -17.19 3.33
CA LEU A 801 10.21 -17.23 1.99
C LEU A 801 9.18 -17.30 0.87
N LEU A 802 8.08 -18.03 1.06
CA LEU A 802 7.03 -18.20 0.04
C LEU A 802 5.97 -17.09 0.03
N GLY A 803 5.86 -16.29 1.10
CA GLY A 803 4.83 -15.25 1.21
C GLY A 803 3.44 -15.80 1.54
N THR A 804 3.37 -16.91 2.27
CA THR A 804 2.10 -17.56 2.66
C THR A 804 1.69 -17.19 4.10
N ASP A 805 0.39 -17.35 4.44
CA ASP A 805 -0.19 -17.17 5.79
C ASP A 805 -0.17 -15.76 6.43
N LYS A 806 -0.23 -14.68 5.64
CA LYS A 806 -0.15 -13.28 6.15
C LYS A 806 1.13 -12.98 6.95
N ALA A 807 2.15 -13.84 6.89
CA ALA A 807 3.44 -13.56 7.49
C ALA A 807 4.05 -12.33 6.80
N PHE A 808 4.37 -11.29 7.57
CA PHE A 808 5.07 -10.12 7.07
C PHE A 808 6.42 -10.58 6.49
N THR A 809 6.69 -10.28 5.21
CA THR A 809 7.83 -10.86 4.48
C THR A 809 8.97 -9.87 4.26
N CYS A 810 9.47 -9.27 5.34
CA CYS A 810 10.76 -8.60 5.30
C CYS A 810 11.86 -9.67 5.22
N THR A 811 12.39 -9.90 4.01
CA THR A 811 13.47 -10.86 3.76
C THR A 811 14.80 -10.43 4.38
N ALA A 812 14.97 -9.14 4.74
CA ALA A 812 16.13 -8.68 5.50
C ALA A 812 16.13 -9.24 6.93
N VAL A 813 15.01 -9.14 7.64
CA VAL A 813 14.84 -9.75 8.97
C VAL A 813 15.04 -11.26 8.89
N LEU A 814 14.41 -11.93 7.91
CA LEU A 814 14.57 -13.37 7.76
C LEU A 814 16.03 -13.77 7.45
N SER A 815 16.71 -13.01 6.60
CA SER A 815 18.13 -13.24 6.31
C SER A 815 18.97 -13.21 7.59
N ASN A 816 18.76 -12.21 8.46
CA ASN A 816 19.50 -12.10 9.71
C ASN A 816 19.21 -13.30 10.63
N ILE A 817 17.93 -13.65 10.80
CA ILE A 817 17.52 -14.80 11.63
C ILE A 817 18.16 -16.12 11.14
N MET A 818 18.19 -16.34 9.82
CA MET A 818 18.79 -17.54 9.23
C MET A 818 20.32 -17.54 9.41
N THR A 819 20.98 -16.41 9.19
CA THR A 819 22.42 -16.25 9.40
C THR A 819 22.80 -16.46 10.86
N ASP A 820 22.10 -15.86 11.82
CA ASP A 820 22.35 -16.01 13.25
C ASP A 820 22.20 -17.46 13.70
N TYR A 821 21.20 -18.16 13.16
CA TYR A 821 21.04 -19.59 13.39
C TYR A 821 22.23 -20.38 12.87
N ALA A 822 22.71 -20.07 11.67
CA ALA A 822 23.90 -20.72 11.09
C ALA A 822 25.17 -20.42 11.90
N ILE A 823 25.38 -19.18 12.33
CA ILE A 823 26.50 -18.79 13.21
C ILE A 823 26.46 -19.59 14.51
N LYS A 824 25.28 -19.78 15.10
CA LYS A 824 25.12 -20.49 16.38
C LYS A 824 25.39 -21.99 16.26
N HIS A 825 25.04 -22.62 15.14
CA HIS A 825 24.99 -24.07 15.04
C HIS A 825 26.06 -24.70 14.12
N TYR A 826 26.54 -23.98 13.11
CA TYR A 826 27.52 -24.47 12.12
C TYR A 826 28.31 -23.31 11.49
N ASN A 827 28.84 -22.44 12.36
CA ASN A 827 29.65 -21.26 11.99
C ASN A 827 30.79 -21.59 11.03
N ASP A 828 31.45 -22.73 11.24
CA ASP A 828 32.60 -23.14 10.44
C ASP A 828 32.22 -23.35 8.98
N VAL A 829 31.01 -23.86 8.69
CA VAL A 829 30.49 -24.00 7.34
C VAL A 829 30.12 -22.63 6.77
N LEU A 830 29.38 -21.83 7.53
CA LEU A 830 28.91 -20.51 7.07
C LEU A 830 30.08 -19.60 6.69
N LYS A 831 31.17 -19.57 7.48
CA LYS A 831 32.40 -18.80 7.20
C LYS A 831 33.09 -19.16 5.89
N THR A 832 32.83 -20.36 5.35
CA THR A 832 33.38 -20.78 4.06
C THR A 832 32.50 -20.39 2.87
N ILE A 833 31.24 -20.01 3.10
CA ILE A 833 30.26 -19.72 2.05
C ILE A 833 29.90 -18.23 2.02
N GLN A 834 29.60 -17.64 3.18
CA GLN A 834 29.10 -16.29 3.28
C GLN A 834 30.22 -15.26 3.06
N PRO A 835 29.99 -14.23 2.24
CA PRO A 835 30.90 -13.09 2.15
C PRO A 835 31.15 -12.46 3.54
N PRO A 836 32.40 -12.18 3.95
CA PRO A 836 32.73 -11.61 5.26
C PRO A 836 32.06 -10.26 5.51
N THR A 837 31.78 -9.52 4.43
CA THR A 837 31.08 -8.22 4.44
C THR A 837 29.61 -8.33 4.83
N TRP A 838 29.03 -9.53 4.79
CA TRP A 838 27.64 -9.80 5.15
C TRP A 838 27.49 -10.38 6.56
N GLY A 839 28.61 -10.70 7.22
CA GLY A 839 28.64 -11.25 8.58
C GLY A 839 28.56 -10.21 9.68
#